data_AF-A0A847KYJ5-F1
#
_entry.id   AF-A0A847KYJ5-F1
#
_cell.length_a   1.000
_cell.length_b   1.000
_cell.length_c   1.000
_cell.angle_alpha   90.00
_cell.angle_beta   90.00
_cell.angle_gamma   90.00
#
_symmetry.space_group_name_H-M   'P 1'
#
loop_
_entity.id
_entity.type
_entity.pdbx_description
1 polymer ?
#
loop_
_entity_poly.entity_id
_entity_poly.type
_entity_poly.pdbx_seq_one_letter_code
_entity_poly.pdbx_strand_id
1 'polypeptide(L)'
;MSNKTQNIKSYKIIYPQIYSYILPNRDQNKGSQKIGYTERKNVDERIKEQVKTAAFTEAYNKLWSAPAFFEDNKESFTDKDFHNFLVKNNIIKRDDLGTEWFYFNGFPEKSKILFDLFRRESFSALQNNKGKVDYTLRFEQEEAVQKALKYFNNHEKSEFLWNAKPRFGKTLASYDLAKRLEANKVLIVTNRPAIANSWFDDYEKFIDGYAFISETSSLSNRPIITREQHIKQNPLKPQITFLSLQDLKGSKYFGGNYEKLRWIADLEWDLLIIDEAHEGVDTTRTDAAFDVIKRKHTLHLSGTPFKALANEKFPQEAIFNWTYLDEQQMKHIELEEGETGEHTNLPDLRLFTYRISQMITDQVNKGVEINDETHDYAFDLNEFFRAKNRRFVYEEEVKAFLRNLSTNKKYPFSTPELREELKHTFWYVGNRVESVKALETLLKKDPIFKDYKVIIAAGDGRTFEEEDRDFKANESSFEKVKKAIAENDKTITLSCGQLTTGVTIKEWTAVLMLTDIKSPSLYMQAAFRAQNPFKKLKNGKLHIKKSAYLFDFAPTRVLEIYDNFANGLNPKAVSGEITEKDREENIQELLNFFPVISEDVNGEMIELDANQVLTFPNALAATEIVNARFMTNLLFNDSLKG
;
A
#
# COMPACT_ATOMS: atom_id res chain seq x y z
N MET A 1 -26.32 11.20 18.73
CA MET A 1 -26.07 10.13 17.72
C MET A 1 -25.01 10.65 16.77
N SER A 2 -23.78 10.14 16.83
CA SER A 2 -22.67 10.69 16.05
C SER A 2 -22.85 10.37 14.55
N ASN A 3 -23.05 11.42 13.74
CA ASN A 3 -23.09 11.32 12.27
C ASN A 3 -21.73 10.91 11.67
N LYS A 4 -20.64 10.85 12.46
CA LYS A 4 -19.28 10.65 11.93
C LYS A 4 -19.06 9.24 11.35
N THR A 5 -19.65 8.18 11.93
CA THR A 5 -19.54 6.82 11.33
C THR A 5 -20.39 6.66 10.07
N GLN A 6 -21.42 7.50 9.87
CA GLN A 6 -22.25 7.45 8.66
C GLN A 6 -21.54 8.03 7.43
N ASN A 7 -20.33 8.56 7.58
CA ASN A 7 -19.54 9.15 6.49
C ASN A 7 -18.63 8.15 5.77
N ILE A 8 -18.74 6.84 6.03
CA ILE A 8 -18.01 5.83 5.27
C ILE A 8 -18.48 5.85 3.82
N LYS A 9 -17.58 6.28 2.93
CA LYS A 9 -17.75 6.32 1.48
C LYS A 9 -16.45 5.85 0.83
N SER A 10 -16.42 4.60 0.39
CA SER A 10 -15.26 3.95 -0.19
C SER A 10 -15.04 4.38 -1.64
N TYR A 11 -16.10 4.71 -2.38
CA TYR A 11 -16.00 5.01 -3.81
C TYR A 11 -16.48 6.43 -4.17
N LYS A 12 -15.81 7.03 -5.17
CA LYS A 12 -16.31 8.20 -5.91
C LYS A 12 -16.52 7.83 -7.39
N ILE A 13 -17.42 8.54 -8.05
CA ILE A 13 -17.64 8.40 -9.50
C ILE A 13 -16.76 9.41 -10.22
N ILE A 14 -16.10 8.96 -11.29
CA ILE A 14 -15.31 9.80 -12.18
C ILE A 14 -15.79 9.66 -13.63
N TYR A 15 -15.48 10.66 -14.44
CA TYR A 15 -15.81 10.73 -15.86
C TYR A 15 -14.52 10.99 -16.66
N PRO A 16 -13.70 9.96 -16.91
CA PRO A 16 -12.47 10.08 -17.69
C PRO A 16 -12.77 10.64 -19.08
N GLN A 17 -12.17 11.78 -19.41
CA GLN A 17 -12.35 12.46 -20.69
C GLN A 17 -11.02 13.03 -21.16
N ILE A 18 -10.74 12.85 -22.46
CA ILE A 18 -9.71 13.61 -23.16
C ILE A 18 -10.38 14.75 -23.90
N TYR A 19 -9.71 15.89 -23.93
CA TYR A 19 -10.19 17.05 -24.64
C TYR A 19 -9.06 17.75 -25.38
N SER A 20 -9.45 18.47 -26.43
CA SER A 20 -8.56 19.33 -27.20
C SER A 20 -9.10 20.74 -27.25
N TYR A 21 -8.22 21.73 -27.08
CA TYR A 21 -8.55 23.13 -27.32
C TYR A 21 -7.37 23.91 -27.88
N ILE A 22 -7.68 25.09 -28.43
CA ILE A 22 -6.70 26.07 -28.90
C ILE A 22 -6.88 27.41 -28.19
N LEU A 23 -5.82 28.20 -28.13
CA LEU A 23 -5.80 29.57 -27.65
C LEU A 23 -5.67 30.51 -28.86
N PRO A 24 -6.80 30.99 -29.43
CA PRO A 24 -6.78 31.72 -30.71
C PRO A 24 -5.97 33.02 -30.65
N ASN A 25 -5.82 33.62 -29.47
CA ASN A 25 -5.16 34.91 -29.29
C ASN A 25 -3.66 34.78 -28.94
N ARG A 26 -3.11 33.56 -28.91
CA ARG A 26 -1.68 33.32 -28.66
C ARG A 26 -0.97 32.88 -29.93
N ASP A 27 -0.26 33.80 -30.58
CA ASP A 27 0.45 33.53 -31.83
C ASP A 27 1.48 32.38 -31.72
N GLN A 28 2.15 32.26 -30.57
CA GLN A 28 3.11 31.18 -30.30
C GLN A 28 2.48 29.77 -30.34
N ASN A 29 1.17 29.66 -30.10
CA ASN A 29 0.40 28.42 -30.12
C ASN A 29 -0.16 28.10 -31.51
N LYS A 30 0.09 28.93 -32.54
CA LYS A 30 -0.47 28.76 -33.88
C LYS A 30 -0.16 27.36 -34.45
N GLY A 31 -1.19 26.70 -34.97
CA GLY A 31 -1.11 25.34 -35.49
C GLY A 31 -0.96 24.24 -34.43
N SER A 32 -0.91 24.59 -33.14
CA SER A 32 -0.79 23.66 -32.02
C SER A 32 -2.12 23.53 -31.28
N GLN A 33 -2.34 22.37 -30.67
CA GLN A 33 -3.50 22.08 -29.83
C GLN A 33 -3.01 21.59 -28.47
N LYS A 34 -3.71 21.96 -27.41
CA LYS A 34 -3.51 21.37 -26.09
C LYS A 34 -4.41 20.16 -25.95
N ILE A 35 -3.84 19.02 -25.58
CA ILE A 35 -4.53 17.75 -25.39
C ILE A 35 -4.46 17.39 -23.91
N GLY A 36 -5.56 17.54 -23.18
CA GLY A 36 -5.59 17.32 -21.73
C GLY A 36 -6.53 16.20 -21.31
N TYR A 37 -6.39 15.76 -20.06
CA TYR A 37 -7.27 14.79 -19.41
C TYR A 37 -8.06 15.43 -18.26
N THR A 38 -9.28 14.93 -18.03
CA THR A 38 -10.06 15.28 -16.84
C THR A 38 -10.94 14.13 -16.39
N GLU A 39 -11.17 14.04 -15.08
CA GLU A 39 -12.14 13.12 -14.46
C GLU A 39 -13.51 13.78 -14.22
N ARG A 40 -13.67 15.06 -14.61
CA ARG A 40 -14.90 15.83 -14.40
C ARG A 40 -15.93 15.49 -15.46
N LYS A 41 -17.20 15.60 -15.08
CA LYS A 41 -18.31 15.48 -16.03
C LYS A 41 -18.30 16.60 -17.07
N ASN A 42 -17.96 17.83 -16.64
CA ASN A 42 -17.93 19.01 -17.50
C ASN A 42 -16.48 19.41 -17.81
N VAL A 43 -16.08 19.25 -19.07
CA VAL A 43 -14.74 19.59 -19.55
C VAL A 43 -14.50 21.09 -19.59
N ASP A 44 -15.53 21.90 -19.88
CA ASP A 44 -15.39 23.36 -19.97
C ASP A 44 -15.02 23.98 -18.63
N GLU A 45 -15.41 23.38 -17.51
CA GLU A 45 -14.95 23.80 -16.18
C GLU A 45 -13.44 23.60 -16.03
N ARG A 46 -12.90 22.46 -16.47
CA ARG A 46 -11.45 22.21 -16.44
C ARG A 46 -10.70 23.16 -17.36
N ILE A 47 -11.18 23.39 -18.59
CA ILE A 47 -10.52 24.34 -19.50
C ILE A 47 -10.53 25.75 -18.90
N LYS A 48 -11.64 26.18 -18.31
CA LYS A 48 -11.75 27.50 -17.65
C LYS A 48 -10.72 27.67 -16.54
N GLU A 49 -10.47 26.65 -15.72
CA GLU A 49 -9.42 26.71 -14.69
C GLU A 49 -8.02 26.87 -15.28
N GLN A 50 -7.75 26.28 -16.44
CA GLN A 50 -6.45 26.37 -17.10
C GLN A 50 -6.23 27.74 -17.77
N VAL A 51 -7.29 28.40 -18.24
CA VAL A 51 -7.18 29.68 -18.98
C VAL A 51 -7.51 30.91 -18.12
N LYS A 52 -8.00 30.71 -16.90
CA LYS A 52 -8.35 31.78 -15.96
C LYS A 52 -7.39 31.79 -14.79
N THR A 53 -6.68 32.90 -14.62
CA THR A 53 -5.91 33.22 -13.42
C THR A 53 -6.54 34.39 -12.69
N ALA A 54 -6.01 34.76 -11.52
CA ALA A 54 -6.47 35.94 -10.78
C ALA A 54 -6.31 37.25 -11.57
N ALA A 55 -5.38 37.31 -12.52
CA ALA A 55 -5.03 38.52 -13.26
C ALA A 55 -5.57 38.57 -14.70
N PHE A 56 -5.86 37.42 -15.34
CA PHE A 56 -6.30 37.38 -16.73
C PHE A 56 -7.22 36.19 -17.02
N THR A 57 -8.06 36.32 -18.04
CA THR A 57 -8.84 35.21 -18.61
C THR A 57 -8.57 35.15 -20.10
N GLU A 58 -8.03 34.04 -20.57
CA GLU A 58 -7.76 33.86 -22.00
C GLU A 58 -8.96 33.27 -22.72
N ALA A 59 -9.18 33.74 -23.95
CA ALA A 59 -10.14 33.11 -24.84
C ALA A 59 -9.63 31.73 -25.27
N TYR A 60 -10.53 30.76 -25.32
CA TYR A 60 -10.23 29.40 -25.79
C TYR A 60 -11.32 28.92 -26.74
N ASN A 61 -10.93 28.07 -27.70
CA ASN A 61 -11.87 27.34 -28.54
C ASN A 61 -11.68 25.84 -28.27
N LYS A 62 -12.67 25.21 -27.62
CA LYS A 62 -12.70 23.75 -27.46
C LYS A 62 -12.98 23.12 -28.82
N LEU A 63 -12.05 22.27 -29.29
CA LEU A 63 -12.18 21.57 -30.56
C LEU A 63 -13.01 20.30 -30.40
N TRP A 64 -12.72 19.50 -29.38
CA TRP A 64 -13.48 18.29 -29.05
C TRP A 64 -13.22 17.85 -27.61
N SER A 65 -14.13 17.03 -27.10
CA SER A 65 -13.93 16.24 -25.88
C SER A 65 -14.63 14.91 -26.03
N ALA A 66 -14.04 13.84 -25.51
CA ALA A 66 -14.60 12.50 -25.62
C ALA A 66 -14.22 11.62 -24.42
N PRO A 67 -15.06 10.60 -24.08
CA PRO A 67 -14.74 9.64 -23.03
C PRO A 67 -13.43 8.90 -23.31
N ALA A 68 -12.56 8.83 -22.28
CA ALA A 68 -11.24 8.22 -22.37
C ALA A 68 -11.32 6.72 -22.09
N PHE A 69 -11.99 5.97 -22.97
CA PHE A 69 -12.16 4.51 -22.88
C PHE A 69 -11.86 3.83 -24.20
N PHE A 70 -11.14 2.72 -24.16
CA PHE A 70 -10.95 1.85 -25.34
C PHE A 70 -12.28 1.18 -25.72
N GLU A 71 -12.48 0.93 -27.02
CA GLU A 71 -13.73 0.37 -27.54
C GLU A 71 -13.87 -1.13 -27.32
N ASP A 72 -12.76 -1.86 -27.28
CA ASP A 72 -12.70 -3.32 -27.16
C ASP A 72 -12.90 -3.82 -25.74
N ASN A 73 -12.17 -3.26 -24.77
CA ASN A 73 -12.09 -3.77 -23.40
C ASN A 73 -12.70 -2.82 -22.36
N LYS A 74 -13.11 -1.60 -22.78
CA LYS A 74 -13.66 -0.55 -21.92
C LYS A 74 -12.75 -0.15 -20.76
N GLU A 75 -11.45 -0.38 -20.87
CA GLU A 75 -10.45 0.17 -19.96
C GLU A 75 -10.31 1.67 -20.21
N SER A 76 -10.17 2.43 -19.12
CA SER A 76 -9.92 3.86 -19.20
C SER A 76 -8.43 4.15 -19.41
N PHE A 77 -8.10 5.18 -20.17
CA PHE A 77 -6.72 5.66 -20.37
C PHE A 77 -6.61 7.16 -20.05
N THR A 78 -5.38 7.66 -19.96
CA THR A 78 -5.10 9.09 -19.72
C THR A 78 -4.56 9.78 -20.97
N ASP A 79 -4.41 11.09 -20.89
CA ASP A 79 -3.77 11.88 -21.93
C ASP A 79 -2.31 11.46 -22.14
N LYS A 80 -1.58 11.06 -21.08
CA LYS A 80 -0.21 10.54 -21.20
C LYS A 80 -0.13 9.33 -22.14
N ASP A 81 -1.07 8.40 -22.04
CA ASP A 81 -1.14 7.24 -22.95
C ASP A 81 -1.33 7.69 -24.40
N PHE A 82 -2.24 8.65 -24.60
CA PHE A 82 -2.54 9.21 -25.92
C PHE A 82 -1.39 10.08 -26.47
N HIS A 83 -0.70 10.85 -25.63
CA HIS A 83 0.48 11.64 -25.98
C HIS A 83 1.60 10.75 -26.50
N ASN A 84 1.86 9.63 -25.83
CA ASN A 84 2.85 8.65 -26.28
C ASN A 84 2.48 8.09 -27.67
N PHE A 85 1.20 7.81 -27.89
CA PHE A 85 0.70 7.43 -29.22
C PHE A 85 0.89 8.53 -30.27
N LEU A 86 0.63 9.80 -29.92
CA LEU A 86 0.85 10.94 -30.82
C LEU A 86 2.33 11.08 -31.22
N VAL A 87 3.25 11.00 -30.26
CA VAL A 87 4.70 11.06 -30.52
C VAL A 87 5.14 9.92 -31.44
N LYS A 88 4.67 8.69 -31.18
CA LYS A 88 4.93 7.52 -32.05
C LYS A 88 4.39 7.70 -33.47
N ASN A 89 3.33 8.48 -33.65
CA ASN A 89 2.76 8.83 -34.95
C ASN A 89 3.35 10.12 -35.55
N ASN A 90 4.57 10.49 -35.14
CA ASN A 90 5.32 11.64 -35.66
C ASN A 90 4.60 12.99 -35.47
N ILE A 91 3.76 13.11 -34.43
CA ILE A 91 3.20 14.39 -34.02
C ILE A 91 4.21 15.07 -33.10
N ILE A 92 4.61 16.29 -33.48
CA ILE A 92 5.61 17.06 -32.75
C ILE A 92 5.00 17.56 -31.44
N LYS A 93 5.59 17.14 -30.32
CA LYS A 93 5.31 17.72 -29.02
C LYS A 93 5.98 19.09 -28.90
N ARG A 94 5.26 20.09 -28.42
CA ARG A 94 5.71 21.48 -28.25
C ARG A 94 6.09 21.73 -26.80
N ASP A 95 7.21 21.15 -26.38
CA ASP A 95 7.68 21.25 -24.99
C ASP A 95 7.96 22.71 -24.57
N ASP A 96 8.20 23.61 -25.52
CA ASP A 96 8.31 25.05 -25.31
C ASP A 96 7.00 25.73 -24.85
N LEU A 97 5.85 25.10 -25.10
CA LEU A 97 4.53 25.58 -24.69
C LEU A 97 3.99 24.83 -23.45
N GLY A 98 4.67 23.77 -23.04
CA GLY A 98 4.28 22.89 -21.94
C GLY A 98 4.07 21.44 -22.38
N THR A 99 3.82 20.57 -21.41
CA THR A 99 3.82 19.10 -21.57
C THR A 99 2.65 18.54 -22.39
N GLU A 100 1.57 19.30 -22.54
CA GLU A 100 0.32 18.85 -23.18
C GLU A 100 0.09 19.43 -24.59
N TRP A 101 1.07 20.15 -25.16
CA TRP A 101 0.91 20.83 -26.44
C TRP A 101 1.50 20.03 -27.60
N PHE A 102 0.74 19.93 -28.69
CA PHE A 102 1.12 19.17 -29.88
C PHE A 102 0.86 19.97 -31.15
N TYR A 103 1.81 19.96 -32.08
CA TYR A 103 1.71 20.66 -33.34
C TYR A 103 1.04 19.80 -34.41
N PHE A 104 -0.10 20.29 -34.91
CA PHE A 104 -0.91 19.63 -35.94
C PHE A 104 -0.87 20.38 -37.27
N ASN A 105 0.05 21.33 -37.46
CA ASN A 105 0.25 22.09 -38.69
C ASN A 105 -1.05 22.73 -39.24
N GLY A 106 -1.94 23.19 -38.36
CA GLY A 106 -3.19 23.84 -38.77
C GLY A 106 -4.31 22.90 -39.21
N PHE A 107 -4.20 21.59 -38.99
CA PHE A 107 -5.26 20.59 -39.23
C PHE A 107 -5.95 20.20 -37.90
N PRO A 108 -6.93 20.98 -37.41
CA PRO A 108 -7.54 20.79 -36.09
C PRO A 108 -8.16 19.39 -35.90
N GLU A 109 -8.77 18.84 -36.95
CA GLU A 109 -9.44 17.54 -36.97
C GLU A 109 -8.50 16.35 -36.79
N LYS A 110 -7.21 16.50 -37.10
CA LYS A 110 -6.22 15.40 -37.06
C LYS A 110 -6.08 14.81 -35.66
N SER A 111 -6.15 15.63 -34.62
CA SER A 111 -6.07 15.16 -33.22
C SER A 111 -7.24 14.26 -32.86
N LYS A 112 -8.45 14.57 -33.34
CA LYS A 112 -9.65 13.77 -33.12
C LYS A 112 -9.59 12.44 -33.89
N ILE A 113 -9.14 12.47 -35.13
CA ILE A 113 -8.95 11.26 -35.95
C ILE A 113 -7.95 10.30 -35.28
N LEU A 114 -6.81 10.82 -34.80
CA LEU A 114 -5.82 10.03 -34.09
C LEU A 114 -6.34 9.51 -32.75
N PHE A 115 -7.15 10.29 -32.04
CA PHE A 115 -7.81 9.83 -30.82
C PHE A 115 -8.79 8.68 -31.07
N ASP A 116 -9.62 8.78 -32.12
CA ASP A 116 -10.55 7.70 -32.48
C ASP A 116 -9.83 6.47 -33.04
N LEU A 117 -8.67 6.65 -33.68
CA LEU A 117 -7.78 5.55 -34.01
C LEU A 117 -7.23 4.88 -32.75
N PHE A 118 -6.69 5.65 -31.81
CA PHE A 118 -6.16 5.15 -30.55
C PHE A 118 -7.19 4.37 -29.73
N ARG A 119 -8.45 4.84 -29.68
CA ARG A 119 -9.55 4.14 -29.01
C ARG A 119 -9.93 2.79 -29.62
N ARG A 120 -9.72 2.65 -30.94
CA ARG A 120 -10.02 1.42 -31.69
C ARG A 120 -8.87 0.41 -31.66
N GLU A 121 -7.63 0.90 -31.75
CA GLU A 121 -6.43 0.06 -31.77
C GLU A 121 -5.92 -0.31 -30.37
N SER A 122 -6.38 0.36 -29.31
CA SER A 122 -6.09 0.03 -27.91
C SER A 122 -4.58 -0.12 -27.63
N PHE A 123 -4.19 -1.01 -26.72
CA PHE A 123 -2.78 -1.27 -26.41
C PHE A 123 -1.96 -1.76 -27.62
N SER A 124 -2.60 -2.33 -28.66
CA SER A 124 -1.89 -2.72 -29.89
C SER A 124 -1.35 -1.51 -30.66
N ALA A 125 -2.01 -0.35 -30.54
CA ALA A 125 -1.52 0.94 -31.06
C ALA A 125 -0.20 1.40 -30.39
N LEU A 126 0.03 1.00 -29.13
CA LEU A 126 1.26 1.26 -28.39
C LEU A 126 2.32 0.17 -28.63
N GLN A 127 1.90 -1.03 -29.05
CA GLN A 127 2.71 -2.23 -29.28
C GLN A 127 2.95 -2.48 -30.78
N ASN A 128 3.66 -1.58 -31.46
CA ASN A 128 4.34 -1.95 -32.70
C ASN A 128 5.81 -2.28 -32.39
N ASN A 129 6.16 -3.56 -32.58
CA ASN A 129 7.37 -4.29 -32.20
C ASN A 129 7.44 -4.65 -30.71
N LYS A 130 7.52 -5.97 -30.42
CA LYS A 130 7.96 -6.69 -29.20
C LYS A 130 8.81 -5.91 -28.16
N GLY A 131 8.35 -4.77 -27.67
CA GLY A 131 9.16 -3.79 -26.96
C GLY A 131 8.58 -3.46 -25.60
N LYS A 132 9.47 -3.20 -24.65
CA LYS A 132 9.14 -2.71 -23.31
C LYS A 132 8.46 -1.34 -23.38
N VAL A 133 7.70 -1.00 -22.35
CA VAL A 133 7.05 0.31 -22.21
C VAL A 133 8.06 1.29 -21.64
N ASP A 134 8.19 2.47 -22.25
CA ASP A 134 8.98 3.56 -21.68
C ASP A 134 8.38 4.00 -20.34
N TYR A 135 9.23 4.39 -19.40
CA TYR A 135 8.82 4.88 -18.09
C TYR A 135 9.51 6.20 -17.77
N THR A 136 8.95 6.91 -16.81
CA THR A 136 9.54 8.10 -16.22
C THR A 136 9.38 7.97 -14.72
N LEU A 137 10.47 8.13 -13.99
CA LEU A 137 10.42 8.11 -12.53
C LEU A 137 9.66 9.34 -12.03
N ARG A 138 8.88 9.16 -10.97
CA ARG A 138 8.36 10.29 -10.19
C ARG A 138 9.52 11.04 -9.53
N PHE A 139 9.31 12.29 -9.16
CA PHE A 139 10.40 13.13 -8.68
C PHE A 139 11.10 12.53 -7.44
N GLU A 140 10.33 11.93 -6.52
CA GLU A 140 10.88 11.32 -5.31
C GLU A 140 11.65 10.02 -5.62
N GLN A 141 11.25 9.30 -6.65
CA GLN A 141 11.95 8.11 -7.14
C GLN A 141 13.26 8.51 -7.83
N GLU A 142 13.20 9.54 -8.65
CA GLU A 142 14.38 10.14 -9.30
C GLU A 142 15.37 10.64 -8.24
N GLU A 143 14.90 11.35 -7.21
CA GLU A 143 15.73 11.83 -6.12
C GLU A 143 16.40 10.68 -5.35
N ALA A 144 15.64 9.61 -5.04
CA ALA A 144 16.17 8.42 -4.39
C ALA A 144 17.29 7.75 -5.21
N VAL A 145 17.06 7.62 -6.52
CA VAL A 145 18.04 7.07 -7.48
C VAL A 145 19.28 7.96 -7.55
N GLN A 146 19.14 9.27 -7.68
CA GLN A 146 20.26 10.19 -7.77
C GLN A 146 21.11 10.21 -6.50
N LYS A 147 20.47 10.20 -5.32
CA LYS A 147 21.18 10.14 -4.03
C LYS A 147 21.97 8.84 -3.89
N ALA A 148 21.36 7.70 -4.19
CA ALA A 148 22.05 6.41 -4.14
C ALA A 148 23.19 6.33 -5.16
N LEU A 149 22.95 6.78 -6.41
CA LEU A 149 23.96 6.80 -7.47
C LEU A 149 25.17 7.66 -7.08
N LYS A 150 24.93 8.88 -6.57
CA LYS A 150 25.98 9.78 -6.08
C LYS A 150 26.76 9.15 -4.93
N TYR A 151 26.08 8.49 -4.00
CA TYR A 151 26.74 7.84 -2.86
C TYR A 151 27.62 6.68 -3.31
N PHE A 152 27.11 5.79 -4.16
CA PHE A 152 27.86 4.64 -4.68
C PHE A 152 29.06 5.03 -5.54
N ASN A 153 28.96 6.09 -6.36
CA ASN A 153 30.10 6.57 -7.15
C ASN A 153 31.23 7.16 -6.30
N ASN A 154 30.94 7.59 -5.07
CA ASN A 154 31.92 8.21 -4.17
C ASN A 154 32.50 7.26 -3.11
N HIS A 155 31.97 6.05 -2.99
CA HIS A 155 32.33 5.11 -1.91
C HIS A 155 32.43 3.67 -2.43
N GLU A 156 33.54 3.00 -2.14
CA GLU A 156 33.71 1.57 -2.44
C GLU A 156 32.94 0.69 -1.43
N LYS A 157 32.39 -0.44 -1.90
CA LYS A 157 31.69 -1.44 -1.05
C LYS A 157 30.62 -0.82 -0.15
N SER A 158 29.94 0.18 -0.67
CA SER A 158 29.02 1.03 0.06
C SER A 158 27.61 0.45 0.16
N GLU A 159 26.91 0.78 1.24
CA GLU A 159 25.52 0.40 1.47
C GLU A 159 24.63 1.65 1.55
N PHE A 160 23.47 1.61 0.90
CA PHE A 160 22.50 2.71 0.89
C PHE A 160 21.11 2.20 1.25
N LEU A 161 20.35 2.99 2.02
CA LEU A 161 19.00 2.65 2.46
C LEU A 161 17.95 3.52 1.77
N TRP A 162 17.01 2.87 1.08
CA TRP A 162 15.72 3.47 0.73
C TRP A 162 14.66 3.07 1.76
N ASN A 163 14.38 4.01 2.64
CA ASN A 163 13.41 3.89 3.70
C ASN A 163 12.10 4.54 3.29
N ALA A 164 11.31 3.83 2.48
CA ALA A 164 10.16 4.40 1.79
C ALA A 164 8.86 3.64 2.06
N LYS A 165 7.74 4.35 2.24
CA LYS A 165 6.42 3.74 2.47
C LYS A 165 6.06 2.65 1.45
N PRO A 166 5.09 1.77 1.74
CA PRO A 166 4.58 0.84 0.73
C PRO A 166 4.03 1.64 -0.47
N ARG A 167 4.14 1.10 -1.68
CA ARG A 167 3.72 1.78 -2.95
C ARG A 167 4.58 2.97 -3.40
N PHE A 168 5.77 3.17 -2.82
CA PHE A 168 6.78 4.06 -3.40
C PHE A 168 7.25 3.63 -4.81
N GLY A 169 7.01 2.38 -5.24
CA GLY A 169 7.53 1.89 -6.53
C GLY A 169 9.04 1.58 -6.48
N LYS A 170 9.49 0.99 -5.36
CA LYS A 170 10.89 0.63 -5.11
C LYS A 170 11.46 -0.28 -6.20
N THR A 171 10.67 -1.21 -6.72
CA THR A 171 11.04 -2.15 -7.77
C THR A 171 11.54 -1.44 -9.03
N LEU A 172 10.70 -0.61 -9.67
CA LEU A 172 11.07 0.14 -10.86
C LEU A 172 12.26 1.07 -10.62
N ALA A 173 12.26 1.81 -9.50
CA ALA A 173 13.38 2.69 -9.16
C ALA A 173 14.70 1.93 -8.97
N SER A 174 14.66 0.71 -8.43
CA SER A 174 15.86 -0.13 -8.24
C SER A 174 16.41 -0.63 -9.58
N TYR A 175 15.54 -1.00 -10.51
CA TYR A 175 15.98 -1.35 -11.86
C TYR A 175 16.58 -0.15 -12.60
N ASP A 176 15.99 1.02 -12.42
CA ASP A 176 16.52 2.25 -13.01
C ASP A 176 17.91 2.58 -12.45
N LEU A 177 18.09 2.50 -11.13
CA LEU A 177 19.41 2.62 -10.49
C LEU A 177 20.41 1.62 -11.07
N ALA A 178 20.04 0.34 -11.19
CA ALA A 178 20.91 -0.69 -11.76
C ALA A 178 21.34 -0.37 -13.19
N LYS A 179 20.41 0.17 -14.02
CA LYS A 179 20.72 0.60 -15.39
C LYS A 179 21.67 1.80 -15.41
N ARG A 180 21.48 2.80 -14.53
CA ARG A 180 22.36 3.98 -14.43
C ARG A 180 23.75 3.66 -13.87
N LEU A 181 23.86 2.61 -13.06
CA LEU A 181 25.13 2.04 -12.61
C LEU A 181 25.81 1.16 -13.68
N GLU A 182 25.15 0.93 -14.82
CA GLU A 182 25.58 -0.02 -15.86
C GLU A 182 25.87 -1.43 -15.27
N ALA A 183 25.10 -1.83 -14.26
CA ALA A 183 25.32 -3.04 -13.50
C ALA A 183 25.06 -4.29 -14.35
N ASN A 184 26.08 -5.12 -14.58
CA ASN A 184 25.93 -6.32 -15.39
C ASN A 184 25.35 -7.51 -14.61
N LYS A 185 25.59 -7.56 -13.30
CA LYS A 185 25.14 -8.64 -12.41
C LYS A 185 24.45 -8.03 -11.19
N VAL A 186 23.12 -8.12 -11.18
CA VAL A 186 22.26 -7.65 -10.09
C VAL A 186 21.68 -8.84 -9.35
N LEU A 187 21.83 -8.88 -8.03
CA LEU A 187 21.24 -9.89 -7.16
C LEU A 187 20.17 -9.24 -6.29
N ILE A 188 18.94 -9.73 -6.37
CA ILE A 188 17.82 -9.32 -5.51
C ILE A 188 17.54 -10.46 -4.53
N VAL A 189 17.58 -10.15 -3.24
CA VAL A 189 17.26 -11.08 -2.17
C VAL A 189 16.11 -10.53 -1.34
N THR A 190 15.13 -11.38 -1.04
CA THR A 190 14.00 -11.00 -0.18
C THR A 190 13.71 -12.09 0.84
N ASN A 191 13.20 -11.71 2.00
CA ASN A 191 12.58 -12.67 2.91
C ASN A 191 11.21 -13.14 2.41
N ARG A 192 10.62 -12.50 1.39
CA ARG A 192 9.25 -12.76 0.93
C ARG A 192 9.18 -13.21 -0.53
N PRO A 193 9.34 -14.52 -0.81
CA PRO A 193 9.22 -15.11 -2.14
C PRO A 193 8.03 -14.64 -2.99
N ALA A 194 6.87 -14.38 -2.38
CA ALA A 194 5.66 -13.93 -3.10
C ALA A 194 5.85 -12.59 -3.85
N ILE A 195 6.78 -11.74 -3.39
CA ILE A 195 7.09 -10.44 -4.02
C ILE A 195 7.78 -10.63 -5.39
N ALA A 196 8.29 -11.84 -5.68
CA ALA A 196 8.89 -12.18 -6.97
C ALA A 196 7.97 -11.83 -8.16
N ASN A 197 6.66 -12.02 -8.01
CA ASN A 197 5.68 -11.65 -9.03
C ASN A 197 5.72 -10.15 -9.34
N SER A 198 5.80 -9.29 -8.32
CA SER A 198 5.87 -7.84 -8.51
C SER A 198 7.18 -7.42 -9.17
N TRP A 199 8.31 -8.02 -8.78
CA TRP A 199 9.60 -7.77 -9.44
C TRP A 199 9.59 -8.20 -10.90
N PHE A 200 9.00 -9.37 -11.19
CA PHE A 200 8.91 -9.89 -12.54
C PHE A 200 7.97 -9.07 -13.42
N ASP A 201 6.80 -8.65 -12.91
CA ASP A 201 5.84 -7.84 -13.67
C ASP A 201 6.45 -6.50 -14.11
N ASP A 202 7.18 -5.81 -13.23
CA ASP A 202 7.89 -4.57 -13.60
C ASP A 202 9.05 -4.84 -14.57
N TYR A 203 9.79 -5.94 -14.38
CA TYR A 203 10.82 -6.36 -15.35
C TYR A 203 10.21 -6.63 -16.73
N GLU A 204 9.14 -7.41 -16.79
CA GLU A 204 8.44 -7.78 -18.02
C GLU A 204 7.93 -6.55 -18.75
N LYS A 205 7.40 -5.58 -18.00
CA LYS A 205 6.84 -4.34 -18.55
C LYS A 205 7.88 -3.32 -19.00
N PHE A 206 8.93 -3.07 -18.20
CA PHE A 206 9.78 -1.89 -18.36
C PHE A 206 11.24 -2.19 -18.71
N ILE A 207 11.76 -3.37 -18.37
CA ILE A 207 13.20 -3.62 -18.37
C ILE A 207 13.61 -4.46 -19.58
N ASP A 208 14.35 -3.84 -20.51
CA ASP A 208 14.96 -4.51 -21.67
C ASP A 208 16.46 -4.72 -21.47
N GLY A 209 17.05 -5.62 -22.25
CA GLY A 209 18.50 -5.87 -22.30
C GLY A 209 19.05 -6.79 -21.21
N TYR A 210 18.26 -7.13 -20.20
CA TYR A 210 18.64 -8.04 -19.12
C TYR A 210 17.99 -9.42 -19.27
N ALA A 211 18.58 -10.43 -18.63
CA ALA A 211 17.97 -11.72 -18.39
C ALA A 211 17.49 -11.79 -16.93
N PHE A 212 16.25 -12.23 -16.71
CA PHE A 212 15.70 -12.44 -15.36
C PHE A 212 15.80 -13.91 -14.94
N ILE A 213 16.64 -14.18 -13.93
CA ILE A 213 16.94 -15.50 -13.43
C ILE A 213 16.24 -15.70 -12.09
N SER A 214 15.43 -16.74 -11.97
CA SER A 214 14.88 -17.16 -10.67
C SER A 214 14.56 -18.66 -10.70
N GLU A 215 14.56 -19.28 -9.52
CA GLU A 215 14.12 -20.66 -9.30
C GLU A 215 12.98 -20.73 -8.29
N THR A 216 12.43 -19.57 -7.91
CA THR A 216 11.34 -19.46 -6.94
C THR A 216 10.06 -20.06 -7.53
N SER A 217 9.38 -20.92 -6.75
CA SER A 217 8.14 -21.56 -7.19
C SER A 217 7.03 -20.57 -7.55
N SER A 218 7.03 -19.37 -6.96
CA SER A 218 6.04 -18.32 -7.24
C SER A 218 6.10 -17.73 -8.65
N LEU A 219 7.13 -18.06 -9.42
CA LEU A 219 7.27 -17.69 -10.83
C LEU A 219 7.19 -18.91 -11.77
N SER A 220 6.75 -20.08 -11.30
CA SER A 220 6.79 -21.34 -12.09
C SER A 220 6.01 -21.29 -13.40
N ASN A 221 5.00 -20.42 -13.49
CA ASN A 221 4.15 -20.24 -14.66
C ASN A 221 4.55 -19.02 -15.52
N ARG A 222 5.67 -18.36 -15.19
CA ARG A 222 6.17 -17.17 -15.90
C ARG A 222 7.35 -17.56 -16.81
N PRO A 223 7.61 -16.81 -17.89
CA PRO A 223 8.71 -17.09 -18.82
C PRO A 223 10.08 -16.66 -18.24
N ILE A 224 10.42 -17.15 -17.05
CA ILE A 224 11.73 -16.99 -16.41
C ILE A 224 12.74 -18.00 -16.95
N ILE A 225 14.04 -17.72 -16.76
CA ILE A 225 15.11 -18.66 -17.12
C ILE A 225 15.91 -19.12 -15.91
N THR A 226 16.47 -20.32 -15.97
CA THR A 226 17.41 -20.83 -14.98
C THR A 226 18.83 -20.31 -15.25
N ARG A 227 19.73 -20.44 -14.27
CA ARG A 227 21.14 -20.09 -14.46
C ARG A 227 21.77 -20.89 -15.60
N GLU A 228 21.45 -22.17 -15.74
CA GLU A 228 21.94 -23.04 -16.81
C GLU A 228 21.47 -22.60 -18.19
N GLN A 229 20.24 -22.11 -18.30
CA GLN A 229 19.73 -21.54 -19.54
C GLN A 229 20.41 -20.21 -19.85
N HIS A 230 20.64 -19.36 -18.83
CA HIS A 230 21.33 -18.08 -19.00
C HIS A 230 22.73 -18.26 -19.59
N ILE A 231 23.57 -19.14 -19.03
CA ILE A 231 24.95 -19.36 -19.51
C ILE A 231 25.04 -19.91 -20.94
N LYS A 232 23.94 -20.48 -21.47
CA LYS A 232 23.86 -20.99 -22.84
C LYS A 232 23.43 -19.91 -23.85
N GLN A 233 23.05 -18.72 -23.40
CA GLN A 233 22.67 -17.62 -24.29
C GLN A 233 23.89 -17.06 -25.03
N ASN A 234 23.71 -16.70 -26.30
CA ASN A 234 24.71 -16.04 -27.12
C ASN A 234 24.04 -14.91 -27.94
N PRO A 235 24.38 -13.62 -27.72
CA PRO A 235 25.32 -13.13 -26.69
C PRO A 235 24.78 -13.32 -25.26
N LEU A 236 25.68 -13.45 -24.29
CA LEU A 236 25.33 -13.51 -22.87
C LEU A 236 24.84 -12.12 -22.42
N LYS A 237 23.60 -12.05 -21.94
CA LYS A 237 23.02 -10.78 -21.48
C LYS A 237 23.46 -10.45 -20.05
N PRO A 238 23.45 -9.15 -19.66
CA PRO A 238 23.40 -8.76 -18.25
C PRO A 238 22.29 -9.51 -17.49
N GLN A 239 22.49 -9.81 -16.21
CA GLN A 239 21.56 -10.63 -15.43
C GLN A 239 20.99 -9.89 -14.22
N ILE A 240 19.70 -10.10 -13.99
CA ILE A 240 18.99 -9.82 -12.76
C ILE A 240 18.63 -11.19 -12.17
N THR A 241 19.16 -11.50 -11.00
CA THR A 241 18.88 -12.76 -10.29
C THR A 241 18.02 -12.48 -9.09
N PHE A 242 16.89 -13.15 -8.96
CA PHE A 242 15.98 -13.04 -7.83
C PHE A 242 15.98 -14.32 -7.00
N LEU A 243 16.29 -14.21 -5.71
CA LEU A 243 16.31 -15.32 -4.75
C LEU A 243 15.57 -15.00 -3.47
N SER A 244 15.00 -16.03 -2.84
CA SER A 244 14.56 -15.94 -1.45
C SER A 244 15.76 -16.07 -0.50
N LEU A 245 15.74 -15.37 0.63
CA LEU A 245 16.78 -15.48 1.65
C LEU A 245 16.80 -16.88 2.27
N GLN A 246 15.65 -17.55 2.35
CA GLN A 246 15.55 -18.93 2.81
C GLN A 246 16.31 -19.88 1.87
N ASP A 247 16.16 -19.71 0.56
CA ASP A 247 16.90 -20.52 -0.41
C ASP A 247 18.39 -20.27 -0.36
N LEU A 248 18.80 -19.01 -0.20
CA LEU A 248 20.19 -18.63 -0.02
C LEU A 248 20.79 -19.30 1.23
N LYS A 249 20.17 -19.12 2.41
CA LYS A 249 20.60 -19.72 3.69
C LYS A 249 20.55 -21.25 3.72
N GLY A 250 19.74 -21.86 2.86
CA GLY A 250 19.66 -23.31 2.70
C GLY A 250 20.87 -23.91 1.97
N SER A 251 21.62 -23.10 1.24
CA SER A 251 22.80 -23.55 0.49
C SER A 251 24.00 -23.80 1.39
N LYS A 252 24.75 -24.89 1.14
CA LYS A 252 26.01 -25.23 1.81
C LYS A 252 27.03 -24.10 1.77
N TYR A 253 27.04 -23.31 0.71
CA TYR A 253 27.99 -22.21 0.52
C TYR A 253 27.64 -20.99 1.38
N PHE A 254 26.47 -20.99 2.02
CA PHE A 254 25.95 -19.92 2.89
C PHE A 254 25.52 -20.47 4.26
N GLY A 255 26.09 -21.61 4.69
CA GLY A 255 25.85 -22.21 6.02
C GLY A 255 24.64 -23.15 6.12
N GLY A 256 24.11 -23.62 4.99
CA GLY A 256 23.03 -24.61 4.92
C GLY A 256 23.49 -26.03 4.59
N ASN A 257 22.55 -26.89 4.20
CA ASN A 257 22.80 -28.33 3.96
C ASN A 257 22.69 -28.74 2.49
N TYR A 258 22.16 -27.87 1.62
CA TYR A 258 21.88 -28.21 0.22
C TYR A 258 22.97 -27.71 -0.72
N GLU A 259 23.39 -28.56 -1.65
CA GLU A 259 24.45 -28.23 -2.62
C GLU A 259 23.89 -27.48 -3.83
N LYS A 260 23.52 -26.22 -3.61
CA LYS A 260 22.92 -25.32 -4.62
C LYS A 260 23.54 -23.94 -4.55
N LEU A 261 23.30 -23.09 -5.54
CA LEU A 261 23.66 -21.65 -5.50
C LEU A 261 25.15 -21.34 -5.31
N ARG A 262 26.07 -22.28 -5.54
CA ARG A 262 27.54 -22.03 -5.48
C ARG A 262 27.94 -20.81 -6.29
N TRP A 263 27.38 -20.71 -7.49
CA TRP A 263 27.65 -19.63 -8.43
C TRP A 263 27.31 -18.24 -7.88
N ILE A 264 26.43 -18.13 -6.88
CA ILE A 264 26.15 -16.85 -6.21
C ILE A 264 27.37 -16.37 -5.43
N ALA A 265 28.10 -17.27 -4.76
CA ALA A 265 29.32 -16.96 -4.01
C ALA A 265 30.55 -16.79 -4.92
N ASP A 266 30.58 -17.51 -6.06
CA ASP A 266 31.71 -17.46 -6.99
C ASP A 266 31.73 -16.15 -7.80
N LEU A 267 30.56 -15.61 -8.17
CA LEU A 267 30.44 -14.37 -8.94
C LEU A 267 30.68 -13.13 -8.06
N GLU A 268 31.23 -12.09 -8.68
CA GLU A 268 31.26 -10.73 -8.12
C GLU A 268 30.06 -9.94 -8.64
N TRP A 269 29.19 -9.49 -7.75
CA TRP A 269 27.95 -8.78 -8.10
C TRP A 269 28.19 -7.27 -8.17
N ASP A 270 27.62 -6.63 -9.18
CA ASP A 270 27.72 -5.17 -9.31
C ASP A 270 26.77 -4.47 -8.30
N LEU A 271 25.61 -5.07 -8.06
CA LEU A 271 24.62 -4.58 -7.09
C LEU A 271 23.92 -5.73 -6.38
N LEU A 272 23.92 -5.71 -5.04
CA LEU A 272 23.03 -6.50 -4.20
C LEU A 272 21.86 -5.63 -3.75
N ILE A 273 20.62 -6.09 -3.97
CA ILE A 273 19.40 -5.45 -3.48
C ILE A 273 18.80 -6.36 -2.41
N ILE A 274 18.61 -5.82 -1.21
CA ILE A 274 17.96 -6.51 -0.09
C ILE A 274 16.58 -5.90 0.08
N ASP A 275 15.55 -6.66 -0.31
CA ASP A 275 14.15 -6.27 -0.20
C ASP A 275 13.56 -6.66 1.17
N GLU A 276 12.70 -5.80 1.70
CA GLU A 276 12.18 -5.86 3.08
C GLU A 276 13.30 -5.97 4.14
N ALA A 277 14.30 -5.10 4.04
CA ALA A 277 15.50 -5.11 4.87
C ALA A 277 15.20 -5.11 6.40
N HIS A 278 14.08 -4.53 6.82
CA HIS A 278 13.68 -4.45 8.23
C HIS A 278 13.22 -5.78 8.85
N GLU A 279 13.01 -6.83 8.06
CA GLU A 279 12.49 -8.12 8.57
C GLU A 279 13.55 -9.22 8.62
N GLY A 280 14.77 -8.94 8.15
CA GLY A 280 15.72 -10.00 7.83
C GLY A 280 17.17 -9.70 8.09
N VAL A 281 17.56 -8.43 8.20
CA VAL A 281 18.98 -8.07 8.27
C VAL A 281 19.58 -8.34 9.66
N ASP A 282 18.79 -8.31 10.74
CA ASP A 282 19.31 -8.48 12.12
C ASP A 282 19.27 -9.93 12.64
N THR A 283 19.79 -10.89 11.86
CA THR A 283 20.17 -12.19 12.45
C THR A 283 21.60 -12.52 12.08
N THR A 284 22.36 -13.04 13.04
CA THR A 284 23.75 -13.50 12.84
C THR A 284 23.90 -14.43 11.62
N ARG A 285 22.86 -15.19 11.31
CA ARG A 285 22.81 -16.08 10.15
C ARG A 285 22.54 -15.36 8.81
N THR A 286 21.82 -14.24 8.81
CA THR A 286 21.66 -13.41 7.61
C THR A 286 22.96 -12.71 7.27
N ASP A 287 23.58 -12.06 8.25
CA ASP A 287 24.83 -11.34 8.06
C ASP A 287 25.92 -12.28 7.52
N ALA A 288 26.07 -13.46 8.15
CA ALA A 288 27.01 -14.48 7.68
C ALA A 288 26.74 -14.95 6.23
N ALA A 289 25.47 -14.99 5.79
CA ALA A 289 25.14 -15.33 4.40
C ALA A 289 25.51 -14.18 3.45
N PHE A 290 25.29 -12.93 3.85
CA PHE A 290 25.65 -11.77 3.03
C PHE A 290 27.15 -11.52 2.99
N ASP A 291 27.91 -11.85 4.03
CA ASP A 291 29.37 -11.71 4.06
C ASP A 291 30.08 -12.57 3.00
N VAL A 292 29.47 -13.69 2.61
CA VAL A 292 30.00 -14.57 1.56
C VAL A 292 29.80 -13.99 0.15
N ILE A 293 28.82 -13.09 -0.04
CA ILE A 293 28.49 -12.53 -1.36
C ILE A 293 29.48 -11.41 -1.71
N LYS A 294 30.33 -11.67 -2.71
CA LYS A 294 31.22 -10.65 -3.29
C LYS A 294 30.40 -9.62 -4.06
N ARG A 295 30.49 -8.35 -3.68
CA ARG A 295 29.70 -7.27 -4.29
C ARG A 295 30.39 -5.91 -4.27
N LYS A 296 30.02 -5.03 -5.21
CA LYS A 296 30.46 -3.62 -5.25
C LYS A 296 29.60 -2.68 -4.41
N HIS A 297 28.27 -2.83 -4.47
CA HIS A 297 27.33 -1.98 -3.73
C HIS A 297 26.14 -2.78 -3.19
N THR A 298 25.52 -2.25 -2.12
CA THR A 298 24.31 -2.82 -1.51
C THR A 298 23.21 -1.77 -1.41
N LEU A 299 22.04 -2.05 -1.97
CA LEU A 299 20.83 -1.25 -1.77
C LEU A 299 19.88 -2.00 -0.82
N HIS A 300 19.55 -1.37 0.29
CA HIS A 300 18.54 -1.85 1.24
C HIS A 300 17.22 -1.16 0.97
N LEU A 301 16.16 -1.96 0.83
CA LEU A 301 14.81 -1.49 0.59
C LEU A 301 13.95 -1.81 1.81
N SER A 302 13.37 -0.77 2.42
CA SER A 302 12.39 -0.94 3.49
C SER A 302 11.01 -0.47 3.05
N GLY A 303 9.98 -1.28 3.32
CA GLY A 303 8.58 -0.93 3.17
C GLY A 303 8.02 -0.05 4.29
N THR A 304 8.72 0.04 5.43
CA THR A 304 8.22 0.73 6.61
C THR A 304 9.29 1.66 7.13
N PRO A 305 9.13 2.98 6.94
CA PRO A 305 10.15 3.90 7.35
C PRO A 305 10.11 4.03 8.88
N PHE A 306 11.06 3.40 9.56
CA PHE A 306 11.17 3.42 11.02
C PHE A 306 12.62 3.51 11.51
N LYS A 307 12.75 4.04 12.72
CA LYS A 307 13.99 4.45 13.41
C LYS A 307 15.07 3.37 13.47
N ALA A 308 14.69 2.12 13.76
CA ALA A 308 15.62 1.05 14.12
C ALA A 308 16.63 0.72 13.00
N LEU A 309 16.16 0.60 11.76
CA LEU A 309 17.05 0.24 10.65
C LEU A 309 17.81 1.44 10.09
N ALA A 310 17.24 2.65 10.16
CA ALA A 310 17.83 3.85 9.58
C ALA A 310 19.02 4.37 10.39
N ASN A 311 18.89 4.51 11.71
CA ASN A 311 19.85 5.30 12.50
C ASN A 311 20.97 4.49 13.17
N GLU A 312 20.86 3.17 13.24
CA GLU A 312 21.88 2.33 13.89
C GLU A 312 22.90 1.75 12.90
N LYS A 313 22.53 1.62 11.62
CA LYS A 313 23.34 0.93 10.60
C LYS A 313 23.90 1.82 9.49
N PHE A 314 23.26 2.95 9.19
CA PHE A 314 23.61 3.78 8.03
C PHE A 314 23.98 5.20 8.46
N PRO A 315 25.00 5.83 7.84
CA PRO A 315 25.23 7.26 8.00
C PRO A 315 24.11 8.06 7.31
N GLN A 316 23.87 9.30 7.75
CA GLN A 316 22.73 10.10 7.29
C GLN A 316 22.73 10.32 5.76
N GLU A 317 23.89 10.50 5.16
CA GLU A 317 24.06 10.66 3.71
C GLU A 317 23.76 9.39 2.90
N ALA A 318 23.68 8.22 3.55
CA ALA A 318 23.37 6.93 2.95
C ALA A 318 21.89 6.53 3.12
N ILE A 319 21.02 7.46 3.51
CA ILE A 319 19.60 7.20 3.78
C ILE A 319 18.75 8.12 2.92
N PHE A 320 17.75 7.55 2.24
CA PHE A 320 16.64 8.28 1.66
C PHE A 320 15.35 7.88 2.37
N ASN A 321 14.65 8.85 2.95
CA ASN A 321 13.37 8.66 3.60
C ASN A 321 12.23 9.17 2.71
N TRP A 322 11.15 8.38 2.62
CA TRP A 322 9.90 8.82 2.01
C TRP A 322 8.69 8.25 2.76
N THR A 323 7.94 9.12 3.41
CA THR A 323 6.89 8.78 4.38
C THR A 323 5.50 8.85 3.76
N TYR A 324 4.48 8.52 4.56
CA TYR A 324 3.09 8.78 4.17
C TYR A 324 2.80 10.27 4.09
N LEU A 325 3.36 11.09 4.98
CA LEU A 325 3.19 12.54 4.98
C LEU A 325 3.72 13.16 3.69
N ASP A 326 4.93 12.80 3.28
CA ASP A 326 5.55 13.31 2.05
C ASP A 326 4.68 12.99 0.81
N GLU A 327 4.13 11.77 0.73
CA GLU A 327 3.22 11.40 -0.36
C GLU A 327 1.91 12.19 -0.32
N GLN A 328 1.33 12.42 0.86
CA GLN A 328 0.07 13.15 0.97
C GLN A 328 0.26 14.65 0.71
N GLN A 329 1.40 15.24 1.07
CA GLN A 329 1.76 16.60 0.68
C GLN A 329 1.84 16.71 -0.86
N MET A 330 2.54 15.79 -1.52
CA MET A 330 2.63 15.77 -2.98
C MET A 330 1.28 15.55 -3.64
N LYS A 331 0.47 14.64 -3.11
CA LYS A 331 -0.90 14.44 -3.54
C LYS A 331 -1.73 15.73 -3.40
N HIS A 332 -1.56 16.48 -2.32
CA HIS A 332 -2.27 17.74 -2.11
C HIS A 332 -1.88 18.78 -3.17
N ILE A 333 -0.58 18.96 -3.41
CA ILE A 333 -0.05 19.85 -4.46
C ILE A 333 -0.64 19.46 -5.83
N GLU A 334 -0.58 18.17 -6.20
CA GLU A 334 -1.15 17.68 -7.45
C GLU A 334 -2.66 17.96 -7.54
N LEU A 335 -3.42 17.78 -6.46
CA LEU A 335 -4.85 18.09 -6.43
C LEU A 335 -5.12 19.59 -6.59
N GLU A 336 -4.32 20.46 -5.99
CA GLU A 336 -4.43 21.92 -6.13
C GLU A 336 -4.13 22.40 -7.55
N GLU A 337 -3.18 21.76 -8.23
CA GLU A 337 -2.87 21.97 -9.65
C GLU A 337 -3.94 21.35 -10.58
N GLY A 338 -4.84 20.55 -10.03
CA GLY A 338 -5.88 19.81 -10.75
C GLY A 338 -5.33 18.66 -11.58
N GLU A 339 -4.15 18.15 -11.21
CA GLU A 339 -3.50 17.00 -11.79
C GLU A 339 -4.19 15.69 -11.35
N THR A 340 -4.05 14.67 -12.19
CA THR A 340 -4.50 13.31 -11.87
C THR A 340 -3.37 12.33 -12.19
N GLY A 341 -3.14 11.36 -11.33
CA GLY A 341 -1.88 10.64 -11.37
C GLY A 341 -1.75 9.60 -10.27
N GLU A 342 -0.53 9.08 -10.10
CA GLU A 342 -0.27 7.96 -9.20
C GLU A 342 -0.57 8.31 -7.73
N HIS A 343 -0.24 9.53 -7.27
CA HIS A 343 -0.57 9.98 -5.91
C HIS A 343 -2.06 10.22 -5.74
N THR A 344 -2.69 10.99 -6.63
CA THR A 344 -4.13 11.29 -6.54
C THR A 344 -5.05 10.09 -6.76
N ASN A 345 -4.54 9.00 -7.37
CA ASN A 345 -5.24 7.71 -7.46
C ASN A 345 -5.16 6.89 -6.16
N LEU A 346 -4.25 7.21 -5.23
CA LEU A 346 -4.18 6.53 -3.93
C LEU A 346 -5.38 6.96 -3.06
N PRO A 347 -6.16 6.00 -2.55
CA PRO A 347 -7.22 6.26 -1.60
C PRO A 347 -6.71 6.95 -0.32
N ASP A 348 -7.52 7.86 0.20
CA ASP A 348 -7.34 8.45 1.53
C ASP A 348 -7.49 7.36 2.60
N LEU A 349 -6.69 7.39 3.66
CA LEU A 349 -6.89 6.51 4.80
C LEU A 349 -7.71 7.20 5.89
N ARG A 350 -8.60 6.43 6.53
CA ARG A 350 -9.37 6.88 7.69
C ARG A 350 -9.33 5.83 8.78
N LEU A 351 -8.91 6.22 9.96
CA LEU A 351 -8.80 5.34 11.12
C LEU A 351 -9.97 5.56 12.05
N PHE A 352 -10.65 4.47 12.38
CA PHE A 352 -11.73 4.42 13.35
C PHE A 352 -11.30 3.50 14.48
N THR A 353 -11.36 3.98 15.71
CA THR A 353 -11.04 3.17 16.89
C THR A 353 -12.26 3.01 17.78
N TYR A 354 -12.49 1.78 18.22
CA TYR A 354 -13.63 1.39 19.03
C TYR A 354 -13.17 0.65 20.28
N ARG A 355 -13.94 0.73 21.35
CA ARG A 355 -13.67 -0.01 22.58
C ARG A 355 -14.50 -1.27 22.59
N ILE A 356 -13.85 -2.43 22.48
CA ILE A 356 -14.55 -3.72 22.43
C ILE A 356 -15.38 -3.98 23.69
N SER A 357 -14.92 -3.48 24.84
CA SER A 357 -15.67 -3.52 26.11
C SER A 357 -17.06 -2.90 25.95
N GLN A 358 -17.20 -1.76 25.27
CA GLN A 358 -18.49 -1.11 25.02
C GLN A 358 -19.39 -1.90 24.06
N MET A 359 -18.82 -2.78 23.23
CA MET A 359 -19.57 -3.61 22.28
C MET A 359 -20.21 -4.83 22.92
N ILE A 360 -19.75 -5.28 24.08
CA ILE A 360 -20.26 -6.48 24.76
C ILE A 360 -21.09 -6.13 26.02
N THR A 361 -21.14 -4.84 26.39
CA THR A 361 -21.64 -4.31 27.67
C THR A 361 -23.16 -4.09 27.75
N ASP A 362 -23.96 -4.39 26.72
CA ASP A 362 -25.44 -4.42 26.88
C ASP A 362 -25.90 -5.43 27.97
N GLN A 363 -25.00 -6.31 28.45
CA GLN A 363 -25.20 -7.18 29.61
C GLN A 363 -24.46 -6.75 30.91
N VAL A 364 -23.67 -5.68 30.92
CA VAL A 364 -22.83 -5.31 32.08
C VAL A 364 -23.48 -4.22 32.96
N ASN A 365 -24.52 -3.54 32.48
CA ASN A 365 -25.30 -2.58 33.29
C ASN A 365 -26.44 -3.21 34.13
N LYS A 366 -26.56 -4.55 34.14
CA LYS A 366 -27.24 -5.26 35.21
C LYS A 366 -26.18 -6.01 35.99
N GLY A 367 -25.88 -5.54 37.20
CA GLY A 367 -25.04 -6.26 38.13
C GLY A 367 -25.53 -7.70 38.25
N VAL A 368 -24.72 -8.63 37.77
CA VAL A 368 -24.85 -10.03 38.13
C VAL A 368 -23.49 -10.44 38.67
N GLU A 369 -23.44 -10.64 39.98
CA GLU A 369 -22.43 -11.51 40.59
C GLU A 369 -22.63 -12.90 40.00
N ILE A 370 -21.71 -13.32 39.13
CA ILE A 370 -21.59 -14.73 38.74
C ILE A 370 -20.18 -15.17 39.11
N ASN A 371 -20.11 -15.98 40.17
CA ASN A 371 -19.03 -16.90 40.52
C ASN A 371 -17.59 -16.34 40.53
N ASP A 372 -17.28 -15.42 41.45
CA ASP A 372 -15.92 -15.13 41.98
C ASP A 372 -14.71 -15.02 41.02
N GLU A 373 -14.93 -14.92 39.72
CA GLU A 373 -13.89 -14.66 38.72
C GLU A 373 -14.41 -13.61 37.74
N THR A 374 -13.92 -12.39 37.89
CA THR A 374 -14.18 -11.28 36.97
C THR A 374 -13.08 -11.31 35.90
N HIS A 375 -13.41 -11.55 34.63
CA HIS A 375 -12.39 -11.79 33.59
C HIS A 375 -12.13 -10.56 32.70
N ASP A 376 -10.87 -10.12 32.63
CA ASP A 376 -10.33 -8.93 31.93
C ASP A 376 -9.96 -9.13 30.45
N TYR A 377 -10.46 -10.18 29.80
CA TYR A 377 -10.06 -10.54 28.44
C TYR A 377 -10.41 -9.50 27.37
N ALA A 378 -11.39 -8.61 27.62
CA ALA A 378 -11.79 -7.58 26.66
C ALA A 378 -10.70 -6.52 26.39
N PHE A 379 -9.60 -6.50 27.14
CA PHE A 379 -8.49 -5.56 26.94
C PHE A 379 -7.31 -6.16 26.16
N ASP A 380 -7.35 -7.46 25.88
CA ASP A 380 -6.35 -8.21 25.09
C ASP A 380 -7.10 -8.91 23.95
N LEU A 381 -6.97 -8.40 22.73
CA LEU A 381 -7.70 -8.94 21.58
C LEU A 381 -7.30 -10.40 21.29
N ASN A 382 -6.04 -10.78 21.54
CA ASN A 382 -5.59 -12.15 21.36
C ASN A 382 -6.26 -13.11 22.35
N GLU A 383 -6.47 -12.70 23.60
CA GLU A 383 -7.21 -13.46 24.60
C GLU A 383 -8.73 -13.45 24.31
N PHE A 384 -9.30 -12.29 23.94
CA PHE A 384 -10.71 -12.18 23.54
C PHE A 384 -11.06 -13.13 22.40
N PHE A 385 -10.19 -13.20 21.38
CA PHE A 385 -10.34 -14.12 20.25
C PHE A 385 -9.64 -15.47 20.48
N ARG A 386 -9.32 -15.86 21.71
CA ARG A 386 -8.74 -17.17 21.99
C ARG A 386 -9.73 -18.28 21.66
N ALA A 387 -9.27 -19.25 20.87
CA ALA A 387 -10.06 -20.41 20.47
C ALA A 387 -9.42 -21.72 20.92
N LYS A 388 -10.28 -22.69 21.24
CA LYS A 388 -9.92 -24.09 21.54
C LYS A 388 -10.91 -25.01 20.84
N ASN A 389 -10.43 -26.08 20.22
CA ASN A 389 -11.29 -27.03 19.49
C ASN A 389 -12.21 -26.35 18.45
N ARG A 390 -11.70 -25.33 17.73
CA ARG A 390 -12.43 -24.53 16.73
C ARG A 390 -13.66 -23.76 17.27
N ARG A 391 -13.71 -23.50 18.57
CA ARG A 391 -14.69 -22.60 19.20
C ARG A 391 -13.97 -21.56 20.03
N PHE A 392 -14.55 -20.37 20.15
CA PHE A 392 -14.02 -19.36 21.04
C PHE A 392 -14.22 -19.78 22.49
N VAL A 393 -13.28 -19.41 23.35
CA VAL A 393 -13.44 -19.56 24.80
C VAL A 393 -14.58 -18.66 25.27
N TYR A 394 -14.65 -17.43 24.75
CA TYR A 394 -15.68 -16.41 25.02
C TYR A 394 -16.66 -16.28 23.84
N GLU A 395 -17.26 -17.39 23.41
CA GLU A 395 -18.04 -17.44 22.16
C GLU A 395 -19.28 -16.52 22.16
N GLU A 396 -19.96 -16.38 23.30
CA GLU A 396 -21.15 -15.53 23.39
C GLU A 396 -20.81 -14.05 23.27
N GLU A 397 -19.67 -13.63 23.79
CA GLU A 397 -19.19 -12.25 23.73
C GLU A 397 -18.65 -11.92 22.35
N VAL A 398 -18.01 -12.87 21.66
CA VAL A 398 -17.68 -12.73 20.24
C VAL A 398 -18.94 -12.62 19.37
N LYS A 399 -20.01 -13.38 19.68
CA LYS A 399 -21.32 -13.21 19.00
C LYS A 399 -21.94 -11.85 19.28
N ALA A 400 -21.87 -11.37 20.53
CA ALA A 400 -22.36 -10.05 20.91
C ALA A 400 -21.59 -8.94 20.15
N PHE A 401 -20.28 -9.07 20.04
CA PHE A 401 -19.42 -8.21 19.23
C PHE A 401 -19.86 -8.17 17.77
N LEU A 402 -20.02 -9.33 17.11
CA LEU A 402 -20.45 -9.42 15.70
C LEU A 402 -21.85 -8.83 15.48
N ARG A 403 -22.78 -9.10 16.42
CA ARG A 403 -24.11 -8.51 16.39
C ARG A 403 -24.02 -6.99 16.47
N ASN A 404 -23.30 -6.45 17.45
CA ASN A 404 -23.19 -5.00 17.59
C ASN A 404 -22.50 -4.33 16.40
N LEU A 405 -21.42 -4.93 15.89
CA LEU A 405 -20.72 -4.49 14.67
C LEU A 405 -21.68 -4.32 13.48
N SER A 406 -22.74 -5.12 13.41
CA SER A 406 -23.69 -5.18 12.30
C SER A 406 -25.07 -4.56 12.57
N THR A 407 -25.41 -4.19 13.81
CA THR A 407 -26.74 -3.64 14.16
C THR A 407 -26.71 -2.27 14.82
N ASN A 408 -25.65 -1.93 15.55
CA ASN A 408 -25.58 -0.64 16.25
C ASN A 408 -25.00 0.43 15.31
N LYS A 409 -25.77 1.50 15.06
CA LYS A 409 -25.50 2.57 14.08
C LYS A 409 -24.14 3.26 14.22
N LYS A 410 -23.47 3.09 15.35
CA LYS A 410 -22.12 3.59 15.59
C LYS A 410 -21.03 2.82 14.83
N TYR A 411 -21.28 1.58 14.44
CA TYR A 411 -20.27 0.65 13.93
C TYR A 411 -20.34 0.44 12.40
N PRO A 412 -19.24 0.03 11.76
CA PRO A 412 -19.08 0.13 10.31
C PRO A 412 -19.95 -0.79 9.46
N PHE A 413 -20.56 -1.85 10.03
CA PHE A 413 -21.43 -2.77 9.27
C PHE A 413 -22.92 -2.61 9.64
N SER A 414 -23.29 -1.53 10.32
CA SER A 414 -24.60 -1.41 10.96
C SER A 414 -25.80 -1.27 10.00
N THR A 415 -25.57 -0.80 8.78
CA THR A 415 -26.63 -0.57 7.78
C THR A 415 -26.31 -1.21 6.44
N PRO A 416 -27.31 -1.51 5.59
CA PRO A 416 -27.08 -2.00 4.24
C PRO A 416 -26.17 -1.10 3.39
N GLU A 417 -26.31 0.22 3.53
CA GLU A 417 -25.51 1.21 2.79
C GLU A 417 -24.02 1.12 3.16
N LEU A 418 -23.71 1.03 4.46
CA LEU A 418 -22.33 0.86 4.91
C LEU A 418 -21.73 -0.47 4.41
N ARG A 419 -22.54 -1.55 4.39
CA ARG A 419 -22.12 -2.85 3.84
C ARG A 419 -21.86 -2.81 2.33
N GLU A 420 -22.55 -1.93 1.59
CA GLU A 420 -22.28 -1.70 0.16
C GLU A 420 -20.96 -0.94 -0.08
N GLU A 421 -20.53 -0.11 0.87
CA GLU A 421 -19.21 0.53 0.85
C GLU A 421 -18.10 -0.42 1.33
N LEU A 422 -18.44 -1.41 2.16
CA LEU A 422 -17.55 -2.40 2.76
C LEU A 422 -17.76 -3.81 2.17
N LYS A 423 -17.75 -3.93 0.85
CA LYS A 423 -17.97 -5.22 0.16
C LYS A 423 -16.85 -6.23 0.35
N HIS A 424 -15.59 -5.78 0.24
CA HIS A 424 -14.43 -6.66 0.35
C HIS A 424 -13.56 -6.14 1.48
N THR A 425 -13.42 -6.91 2.55
CA THR A 425 -12.68 -6.48 3.75
C THR A 425 -11.67 -7.54 4.17
N PHE A 426 -10.56 -7.08 4.76
CA PHE A 426 -9.50 -7.90 5.32
C PHE A 426 -9.53 -7.81 6.84
N TRP A 427 -9.65 -8.94 7.52
CA TRP A 427 -9.75 -8.98 8.98
C TRP A 427 -8.53 -9.71 9.51
N TYR A 428 -7.74 -9.01 10.31
CA TYR A 428 -6.55 -9.54 10.95
C TYR A 428 -6.93 -10.00 12.36
N VAL A 429 -7.04 -11.32 12.57
CA VAL A 429 -7.69 -11.94 13.73
C VAL A 429 -6.69 -12.69 14.59
N GLY A 430 -6.53 -12.25 15.84
CA GLY A 430 -5.68 -12.87 16.84
C GLY A 430 -4.25 -13.13 16.36
N ASN A 431 -3.63 -14.16 16.92
CA ASN A 431 -2.30 -14.64 16.56
C ASN A 431 -2.24 -16.15 16.29
N ARG A 432 -3.40 -16.77 16.00
CA ARG A 432 -3.56 -18.23 15.85
C ARG A 432 -4.56 -18.60 14.76
N VAL A 433 -4.30 -19.70 14.07
CA VAL A 433 -5.17 -20.27 13.03
C VAL A 433 -6.53 -20.70 13.59
N GLU A 434 -6.55 -21.23 14.82
CA GLU A 434 -7.77 -21.66 15.49
C GLU A 434 -8.76 -20.50 15.65
N SER A 435 -8.27 -19.30 15.95
CA SER A 435 -9.08 -18.08 16.09
C SER A 435 -9.74 -17.71 14.76
N VAL A 436 -8.98 -17.76 13.66
CA VAL A 436 -9.52 -17.54 12.30
C VAL A 436 -10.59 -18.58 11.93
N LYS A 437 -10.34 -19.87 12.21
CA LYS A 437 -11.29 -20.96 11.93
C LYS A 437 -12.56 -20.87 12.79
N ALA A 438 -12.43 -20.46 14.05
CA ALA A 438 -13.57 -20.22 14.94
C ALA A 438 -14.42 -19.04 14.44
N LEU A 439 -13.78 -17.93 14.04
CA LEU A 439 -14.49 -16.77 13.50
C LEU A 439 -15.23 -17.09 12.20
N GLU A 440 -14.59 -17.84 11.30
CA GLU A 440 -15.23 -18.30 10.06
C GLU A 440 -16.54 -19.05 10.34
N THR A 441 -16.54 -19.90 11.37
CA THR A 441 -17.72 -20.69 11.78
C THR A 441 -18.84 -19.79 12.28
N LEU A 442 -18.52 -18.75 13.06
CA LEU A 442 -19.52 -17.80 13.55
C LEU A 442 -20.06 -16.91 12.42
N LEU A 443 -19.19 -16.34 11.58
CA LEU A 443 -19.60 -15.47 10.47
C LEU A 443 -20.54 -16.17 9.49
N LYS A 444 -20.31 -17.46 9.18
CA LYS A 444 -21.18 -18.25 8.30
C LYS A 444 -22.59 -18.47 8.87
N LYS A 445 -22.75 -18.40 10.19
CA LYS A 445 -24.03 -18.57 10.90
C LYS A 445 -24.69 -17.25 11.28
N ASP A 446 -23.92 -16.16 11.27
CA ASP A 446 -24.39 -14.84 11.66
C ASP A 446 -25.50 -14.34 10.70
N PRO A 447 -26.59 -13.74 11.21
CA PRO A 447 -27.71 -13.29 10.39
C PRO A 447 -27.35 -12.30 9.27
N ILE A 448 -26.28 -11.52 9.45
CA ILE A 448 -25.82 -10.51 8.51
C ILE A 448 -24.59 -10.99 7.74
N PHE A 449 -23.56 -11.47 8.44
CA PHE A 449 -22.28 -11.80 7.80
C PHE A 449 -22.32 -13.08 6.96
N LYS A 450 -23.36 -13.91 7.08
CA LYS A 450 -23.59 -15.06 6.18
C LYS A 450 -23.69 -14.66 4.69
N ASP A 451 -24.04 -13.41 4.39
CA ASP A 451 -24.14 -12.88 3.03
C ASP A 451 -22.76 -12.55 2.43
N TYR A 452 -21.70 -12.60 3.22
CA TYR A 452 -20.32 -12.46 2.77
C TYR A 452 -19.70 -13.83 2.53
N LYS A 453 -19.03 -13.99 1.39
CA LYS A 453 -18.15 -15.13 1.20
C LYS A 453 -16.92 -14.98 2.10
N VAL A 454 -16.82 -15.83 3.13
CA VAL A 454 -15.66 -15.86 4.03
C VAL A 454 -14.53 -16.70 3.40
N ILE A 455 -13.31 -16.16 3.41
CA ILE A 455 -12.09 -16.82 2.93
C ILE A 455 -11.09 -16.86 4.08
N ILE A 456 -10.53 -18.05 4.35
CA ILE A 456 -9.41 -18.21 5.29
C ILE A 456 -8.09 -18.09 4.52
N ALA A 457 -7.27 -17.14 4.93
CA ALA A 457 -5.87 -16.99 4.56
C ALA A 457 -5.00 -17.23 5.80
N ALA A 458 -4.91 -18.48 6.21
CA ALA A 458 -4.13 -18.95 7.36
C ALA A 458 -3.64 -20.39 7.08
N GLY A 459 -2.57 -20.80 7.75
CA GLY A 459 -1.90 -22.08 7.55
C GLY A 459 -2.61 -23.28 8.19
N ASP A 460 -1.85 -24.36 8.37
CA ASP A 460 -2.34 -25.64 8.91
C ASP A 460 -2.45 -25.68 10.44
N GLY A 461 -1.92 -24.69 11.17
CA GLY A 461 -1.98 -24.58 12.64
C GLY A 461 -0.65 -24.20 13.29
N ARG A 462 0.19 -23.41 12.62
CA ARG A 462 1.54 -23.02 13.08
C ARG A 462 1.52 -21.70 13.86
N THR A 463 2.67 -21.36 14.46
CA THR A 463 2.82 -20.09 15.18
C THR A 463 2.73 -18.88 14.23
N PHE A 464 2.37 -17.71 14.75
CA PHE A 464 2.25 -16.46 14.00
C PHE A 464 3.44 -16.15 13.08
N GLU A 465 4.67 -16.30 13.62
CA GLU A 465 5.90 -16.02 12.87
C GLU A 465 6.14 -17.03 11.74
N GLU A 466 5.71 -18.28 11.93
CA GLU A 466 5.80 -19.32 10.90
C GLU A 466 4.75 -19.10 9.81
N GLU A 467 3.58 -18.55 10.16
CA GLU A 467 2.51 -18.23 9.21
C GLU A 467 2.86 -17.08 8.26
N ASP A 468 3.41 -15.98 8.79
CA ASP A 468 3.90 -14.86 7.96
C ASP A 468 5.01 -15.32 7.00
N ARG A 469 5.77 -16.35 7.41
CA ARG A 469 6.87 -16.95 6.64
C ARG A 469 6.45 -18.14 5.78
N ASP A 470 5.18 -18.56 5.76
CA ASP A 470 4.69 -19.68 4.91
C ASP A 470 4.23 -19.18 3.53
N PHE A 471 5.20 -18.95 2.65
CA PHE A 471 4.97 -18.33 1.35
C PHE A 471 4.15 -19.17 0.37
N LYS A 472 4.28 -20.50 0.40
CA LYS A 472 3.49 -21.39 -0.49
C LYS A 472 2.01 -21.35 -0.11
N ALA A 473 1.71 -21.36 1.19
CA ALA A 473 0.36 -21.18 1.66
C ALA A 473 -0.17 -19.78 1.33
N ASN A 474 0.65 -18.74 1.44
CA ASN A 474 0.29 -17.35 1.14
C ASN A 474 -0.09 -17.13 -0.34
N GLU A 475 0.68 -17.73 -1.28
CA GLU A 475 0.36 -17.69 -2.72
C GLU A 475 -0.96 -18.41 -3.03
N SER A 476 -1.17 -19.58 -2.43
CA SER A 476 -2.47 -20.28 -2.54
C SER A 476 -3.62 -19.44 -1.97
N SER A 477 -3.39 -18.75 -0.85
CA SER A 477 -4.36 -17.85 -0.23
C SER A 477 -4.68 -16.64 -1.11
N PHE A 478 -3.67 -16.05 -1.78
CA PHE A 478 -3.86 -14.94 -2.71
C PHE A 478 -4.80 -15.31 -3.86
N GLU A 479 -4.53 -16.44 -4.52
CA GLU A 479 -5.37 -16.94 -5.63
C GLU A 479 -6.80 -17.26 -5.17
N LYS A 480 -6.96 -17.86 -3.99
CA LYS A 480 -8.28 -18.12 -3.39
C LYS A 480 -9.08 -16.82 -3.18
N VAL A 481 -8.43 -15.77 -2.67
CA VAL A 481 -9.09 -14.48 -2.44
C VAL A 481 -9.46 -13.81 -3.76
N LYS A 482 -8.56 -13.79 -4.74
CA LYS A 482 -8.85 -13.24 -6.08
C LYS A 482 -10.03 -13.94 -6.74
N LYS A 483 -10.05 -15.28 -6.69
CA LYS A 483 -11.16 -16.07 -7.20
C LYS A 483 -12.47 -15.75 -6.47
N ALA A 484 -12.46 -15.72 -5.14
CA ALA A 484 -13.66 -15.44 -4.35
C ALA A 484 -14.22 -14.04 -4.63
N ILE A 485 -13.36 -13.03 -4.78
CA ILE A 485 -13.77 -11.66 -5.12
C ILE A 485 -14.38 -11.59 -6.52
N ALA A 486 -13.85 -12.35 -7.49
CA ALA A 486 -14.41 -12.40 -8.84
C ALA A 486 -15.79 -13.09 -8.89
N GLU A 487 -16.03 -14.08 -8.02
CA GLU A 487 -17.24 -14.91 -8.03
C GLU A 487 -18.35 -14.41 -7.07
N ASN A 488 -18.05 -13.47 -6.15
CA ASN A 488 -18.97 -13.06 -5.09
C ASN A 488 -19.02 -11.54 -4.92
N ASP A 489 -20.21 -10.98 -4.72
CA ASP A 489 -20.41 -9.53 -4.53
C ASP A 489 -19.77 -9.00 -3.23
N LYS A 490 -19.72 -9.84 -2.19
CA LYS A 490 -19.21 -9.48 -0.86
C LYS A 490 -18.27 -10.56 -0.31
N THR A 491 -17.12 -10.16 0.21
CA THR A 491 -16.11 -11.07 0.77
C THR A 491 -15.52 -10.55 2.07
N ILE A 492 -15.22 -11.48 2.98
CA ILE A 492 -14.42 -11.25 4.18
C ILE A 492 -13.22 -12.18 4.10
N THR A 493 -12.02 -11.62 4.04
CA THR A 493 -10.78 -12.41 4.14
C THR A 493 -10.29 -12.37 5.58
N LEU A 494 -10.18 -13.54 6.20
CA LEU A 494 -9.65 -13.70 7.55
C LEU A 494 -8.19 -14.15 7.50
N SER A 495 -7.32 -13.50 8.27
CA SER A 495 -5.91 -13.87 8.38
C SER A 495 -5.41 -13.67 9.81
N CYS A 496 -4.42 -14.47 10.21
CA CYS A 496 -3.63 -14.28 11.42
C CYS A 496 -2.13 -14.09 11.11
N GLY A 497 -1.78 -13.76 9.86
CA GLY A 497 -0.39 -13.47 9.47
C GLY A 497 -0.18 -13.43 7.95
N GLN A 498 -0.88 -14.26 7.18
CA GLN A 498 -0.77 -14.28 5.71
C GLN A 498 -1.43 -13.07 5.05
N LEU A 499 -1.02 -12.75 3.82
CA LEU A 499 -1.51 -11.63 3.00
C LEU A 499 -1.36 -10.22 3.62
N THR A 500 -0.82 -10.13 4.84
CA THR A 500 -0.44 -8.87 5.49
C THR A 500 0.69 -8.18 4.71
N THR A 501 1.39 -8.96 3.88
CA THR A 501 2.62 -8.61 3.19
C THR A 501 2.76 -9.26 1.82
N GLY A 502 3.56 -8.64 0.95
CA GLY A 502 3.97 -9.17 -0.34
C GLY A 502 2.91 -9.42 -1.43
N VAL A 503 1.62 -9.09 -1.18
CA VAL A 503 0.53 -9.30 -2.15
C VAL A 503 -0.33 -8.05 -2.34
N THR A 504 -0.98 -7.93 -3.50
CA THR A 504 -1.82 -6.79 -3.84
C THR A 504 -3.25 -7.22 -4.17
N ILE A 505 -4.18 -7.04 -3.24
CA ILE A 505 -5.62 -7.19 -3.49
C ILE A 505 -6.22 -5.79 -3.55
N LYS A 506 -6.52 -5.34 -4.77
CA LYS A 506 -6.94 -3.94 -5.04
C LYS A 506 -8.35 -3.68 -4.51
N GLU A 507 -9.17 -4.71 -4.39
CA GLU A 507 -10.59 -4.60 -4.12
C GLU A 507 -10.91 -4.34 -2.64
N TRP A 508 -9.99 -4.64 -1.72
CA TRP A 508 -10.21 -4.44 -0.28
C TRP A 508 -10.45 -2.97 0.07
N THR A 509 -11.59 -2.67 0.68
CA THR A 509 -11.98 -1.31 1.09
C THR A 509 -11.69 -1.01 2.55
N ALA A 510 -11.54 -2.03 3.39
CA ALA A 510 -11.20 -1.86 4.79
C ALA A 510 -10.35 -3.00 5.37
N VAL A 511 -9.62 -2.65 6.43
CA VAL A 511 -8.91 -3.57 7.32
C VAL A 511 -9.54 -3.50 8.70
N LEU A 512 -9.85 -4.65 9.30
CA LEU A 512 -10.22 -4.77 10.70
C LEU A 512 -9.04 -5.35 11.48
N MET A 513 -8.57 -4.60 12.48
CA MET A 513 -7.49 -5.03 13.38
C MET A 513 -8.11 -5.67 14.63
N LEU A 514 -8.14 -7.00 14.65
CA LEU A 514 -8.70 -7.84 15.72
C LEU A 514 -7.59 -8.63 16.42
N THR A 515 -6.43 -8.00 16.63
CA THR A 515 -5.20 -8.61 17.16
C THR A 515 -4.32 -7.55 17.83
N ASP A 516 -3.54 -7.92 18.84
CA ASP A 516 -2.63 -7.02 19.58
C ASP A 516 -1.23 -6.92 18.95
N ILE A 517 -1.16 -6.62 17.65
CA ILE A 517 0.11 -6.28 16.98
C ILE A 517 0.74 -5.09 17.70
N LYS A 518 1.93 -5.29 18.28
CA LYS A 518 2.70 -4.23 18.96
C LYS A 518 3.69 -3.52 18.04
N SER A 519 4.14 -4.19 16.97
CA SER A 519 5.11 -3.61 16.03
C SER A 519 4.44 -2.55 15.15
N PRO A 520 4.90 -1.27 15.20
CA PRO A 520 4.38 -0.23 14.32
C PRO A 520 4.54 -0.56 12.84
N SER A 521 5.64 -1.25 12.48
CA SER A 521 5.90 -1.70 11.11
C SER A 521 4.83 -2.69 10.62
N LEU A 522 4.61 -3.78 11.36
CA LEU A 522 3.60 -4.78 11.00
C LEU A 522 2.19 -4.20 10.97
N TYR A 523 1.88 -3.33 11.93
CA TYR A 523 0.61 -2.61 11.96
C TYR A 523 0.39 -1.81 10.68
N MET A 524 1.37 -0.98 10.30
CA MET A 524 1.24 -0.13 9.12
C MET A 524 1.23 -0.93 7.82
N GLN A 525 2.04 -1.99 7.70
CA GLN A 525 2.00 -2.88 6.54
C GLN A 525 0.61 -3.49 6.32
N ALA A 526 -0.05 -3.93 7.40
CA ALA A 526 -1.40 -4.45 7.35
C ALA A 526 -2.42 -3.33 7.06
N ALA A 527 -2.32 -2.17 7.71
CA ALA A 527 -3.19 -1.01 7.50
C ALA A 527 -3.21 -0.56 6.01
N PHE A 528 -2.04 -0.45 5.38
CA PHE A 528 -1.91 0.00 3.99
C PHE A 528 -2.47 -1.00 2.96
N ARG A 529 -2.89 -2.22 3.35
CA ARG A 529 -3.46 -3.21 2.41
C ARG A 529 -4.75 -2.75 1.74
N ALA A 530 -5.56 -1.93 2.41
CA ALA A 530 -6.77 -1.38 1.79
C ALA A 530 -6.49 -0.15 0.90
N GLN A 531 -5.31 0.48 1.03
CA GLN A 531 -4.93 1.70 0.29
C GLN A 531 -4.60 1.45 -1.19
N ASN A 532 -4.85 0.26 -1.73
CA ASN A 532 -4.57 0.01 -3.13
C ASN A 532 -5.55 0.78 -4.04
N PRO A 533 -5.06 1.50 -5.07
CA PRO A 533 -5.90 2.09 -6.09
C PRO A 533 -6.74 1.02 -6.77
N PHE A 534 -8.02 1.31 -6.94
CA PHE A 534 -8.95 0.38 -7.57
C PHE A 534 -10.03 1.13 -8.32
N LYS A 535 -10.30 0.67 -9.54
CA LYS A 535 -11.32 1.20 -10.43
C LYS A 535 -12.25 0.05 -10.83
N LYS A 536 -13.55 0.30 -10.85
CA LYS A 536 -14.56 -0.65 -11.33
C LYS A 536 -15.63 0.08 -12.13
N LEU A 537 -16.00 -0.48 -13.27
CA LEU A 537 -17.13 0.03 -14.06
C LEU A 537 -18.43 -0.58 -13.49
N LYS A 538 -19.36 0.27 -13.06
CA LYS A 538 -20.68 -0.14 -12.57
C LYS A 538 -21.75 0.71 -13.23
N ASN A 539 -22.74 0.08 -13.88
CA ASN A 539 -23.86 0.76 -14.55
C ASN A 539 -23.40 1.87 -15.52
N GLY A 540 -22.33 1.62 -16.29
CA GLY A 540 -21.77 2.58 -17.25
C GLY A 540 -21.02 3.76 -16.63
N LYS A 541 -20.80 3.77 -15.30
CA LYS A 541 -20.03 4.80 -14.60
C LYS A 541 -18.78 4.19 -13.98
N LEU A 542 -17.66 4.90 -14.06
CA LEU A 542 -16.40 4.45 -13.47
C LEU A 542 -16.36 4.87 -12.00
N HIS A 543 -16.33 3.88 -11.12
CA HIS A 543 -16.14 4.08 -9.69
C HIS A 543 -14.67 3.86 -9.36
N ILE A 544 -14.04 4.86 -8.74
CA ILE A 544 -12.69 4.76 -8.21
C ILE A 544 -12.76 4.73 -6.69
N LYS A 545 -11.93 3.89 -6.06
CA LYS A 545 -11.78 3.87 -4.61
C LYS A 545 -11.19 5.21 -4.16
N LYS A 546 -12.01 5.98 -3.41
CA LYS A 546 -11.65 7.27 -2.85
C LYS A 546 -10.99 7.13 -1.49
N SER A 547 -11.56 6.27 -0.64
CA SER A 547 -11.12 6.11 0.75
C SER A 547 -10.97 4.64 1.08
N ALA A 548 -10.03 4.34 1.95
CA ALA A 548 -9.83 3.06 2.59
C ALA A 548 -9.91 3.23 4.11
N TYR A 549 -10.47 2.23 4.79
CA TYR A 549 -10.80 2.34 6.21
C TYR A 549 -9.99 1.36 7.05
N LEU A 550 -9.55 1.82 8.21
CA LEU A 550 -8.94 1.01 9.24
C LEU A 550 -9.86 1.04 10.45
N PHE A 551 -10.37 -0.11 10.85
CA PHE A 551 -11.18 -0.27 12.06
C PHE A 551 -10.36 -1.03 13.08
N ASP A 552 -10.03 -0.36 14.18
CA ASP A 552 -9.24 -0.93 15.27
C ASP A 552 -10.06 -0.97 16.56
N PHE A 553 -9.81 -2.00 17.37
CA PHE A 553 -10.56 -2.27 18.58
C PHE A 553 -9.71 -2.15 19.86
N ALA A 554 -8.50 -1.58 19.74
CA ALA A 554 -7.55 -1.30 20.81
C ALA A 554 -7.06 0.17 20.73
N PRO A 555 -7.90 1.15 21.13
CA PRO A 555 -7.64 2.58 20.89
C PRO A 555 -6.37 3.12 21.55
N THR A 556 -6.03 2.64 22.76
CA THR A 556 -4.82 3.06 23.49
C THR A 556 -3.55 2.79 22.68
N ARG A 557 -3.40 1.56 22.20
CA ARG A 557 -2.30 1.14 21.33
C ARG A 557 -2.24 1.95 20.04
N VAL A 558 -3.39 2.17 19.40
CA VAL A 558 -3.44 2.86 18.10
C VAL A 558 -2.81 4.25 18.22
N LEU A 559 -3.15 4.98 19.28
CA LEU A 559 -2.64 6.32 19.50
C LEU A 559 -1.14 6.34 19.82
N GLU A 560 -0.62 5.35 20.55
CA GLU A 560 0.83 5.17 20.74
C GLU A 560 1.56 4.87 19.41
N ILE A 561 0.99 3.99 18.58
CA ILE A 561 1.55 3.68 17.25
C ILE A 561 1.50 4.92 16.34
N TYR A 562 0.44 5.72 16.44
CA TYR A 562 0.23 6.92 15.65
C TYR A 562 1.25 8.01 15.97
N ASP A 563 1.52 8.24 17.25
CA ASP A 563 2.58 9.15 17.70
C ASP A 563 3.97 8.69 17.25
N ASN A 564 4.28 7.39 17.41
CA ASN A 564 5.53 6.81 16.91
C ASN A 564 5.67 6.97 15.39
N PHE A 565 4.57 6.89 14.65
CA PHE A 565 4.58 7.05 13.20
C PHE A 565 4.80 8.52 12.78
N ALA A 566 4.18 9.48 13.48
CA ALA A 566 4.36 10.90 13.22
C ALA A 566 5.80 11.37 13.53
N ASN A 567 6.43 10.80 14.57
CA ASN A 567 7.70 11.30 15.09
C ASN A 567 8.91 10.42 14.77
N GLY A 568 8.73 9.16 14.39
CA GLY A 568 9.80 8.14 14.33
C GLY A 568 10.91 8.36 13.30
N LEU A 569 10.71 9.28 12.34
CA LEU A 569 11.64 9.58 11.25
C LEU A 569 12.11 11.03 11.22
N ASN A 570 11.54 11.89 12.07
CA ASN A 570 11.96 13.27 12.16
C ASN A 570 13.39 13.29 12.74
N PRO A 571 14.42 13.79 12.00
CA PRO A 571 15.80 13.75 12.47
C PRO A 571 16.01 14.41 13.83
N LYS A 572 15.27 15.49 14.11
CA LYS A 572 15.28 16.18 15.42
C LYS A 572 14.60 15.34 16.50
N ALA A 573 13.56 14.59 16.15
CA ALA A 573 12.87 13.71 17.10
C ALA A 573 13.74 12.53 17.49
N VAL A 574 14.46 12.00 16.51
CA VAL A 574 15.39 10.89 16.67
C VAL A 574 16.56 11.25 17.58
N SER A 575 17.10 12.48 17.48
CA SER A 575 18.16 13.03 18.33
C SER A 575 17.68 13.48 19.73
N GLY A 576 16.37 13.42 20.01
CA GLY A 576 15.80 13.89 21.27
C GLY A 576 15.74 15.42 21.39
N GLU A 577 15.85 16.12 20.26
CA GLU A 577 15.90 17.58 20.18
C GLU A 577 14.53 18.21 19.88
N ILE A 578 13.46 17.41 19.76
CA ILE A 578 12.10 17.94 19.60
C ILE A 578 11.52 18.42 20.93
N THR A 579 10.82 19.54 20.86
CA THR A 579 9.96 20.02 21.94
C THR A 579 8.61 19.28 21.92
N GLU A 580 7.84 19.36 23.01
CA GLU A 580 6.45 18.87 23.02
C GLU A 580 5.60 19.53 21.91
N LYS A 581 5.88 20.80 21.61
CA LYS A 581 5.21 21.53 20.54
C LYS A 581 5.52 20.94 19.17
N ASP A 582 6.78 20.61 18.90
CA ASP A 582 7.16 19.96 17.63
C ASP A 582 6.48 18.59 17.49
N ARG A 583 6.37 17.83 18.59
CA ARG A 583 5.66 16.54 18.62
C ARG A 583 4.17 16.72 18.28
N GLU A 584 3.52 17.72 18.88
CA GLU A 584 2.12 18.05 18.62
C GLU A 584 1.91 18.51 17.17
N GLU A 585 2.80 19.36 16.62
CA GLU A 585 2.75 19.82 15.23
C GLU A 585 2.87 18.65 14.24
N ASN A 586 3.79 17.70 14.47
CA ASN A 586 3.93 16.50 13.63
C ASN A 586 2.65 15.62 13.66
N ILE A 587 2.04 15.46 14.83
CA ILE A 587 0.78 14.72 14.97
C ILE A 587 -0.36 15.44 14.24
N GLN A 588 -0.45 16.76 14.37
CA GLN A 588 -1.47 17.57 13.71
C GLN A 588 -1.37 17.46 12.19
N GLU A 589 -0.14 17.50 11.66
CA GLU A 589 0.09 17.31 10.23
C GLU A 589 -0.39 15.94 9.75
N LEU A 590 -0.08 14.87 10.51
CA LEU A 590 -0.55 13.53 10.18
C LEU A 590 -2.07 13.40 10.26
N LEU A 591 -2.72 14.00 11.25
CA LEU A 591 -4.19 14.02 11.37
C LEU A 591 -4.88 14.69 10.19
N ASN A 592 -4.26 15.71 9.57
CA ASN A 592 -4.81 16.35 8.39
C ASN A 592 -4.95 15.38 7.19
N PHE A 593 -4.08 14.36 7.12
CA PHE A 593 -4.03 13.40 6.02
C PHE A 593 -4.49 11.98 6.38
N PHE A 594 -4.49 11.62 7.66
CA PHE A 594 -4.92 10.32 8.17
C PHE A 594 -5.80 10.48 9.42
N PRO A 595 -7.00 11.08 9.27
CA PRO A 595 -7.84 11.42 10.42
C PRO A 595 -8.20 10.19 11.26
N VAL A 596 -8.16 10.40 12.58
CA VAL A 596 -8.52 9.40 13.60
C VAL A 596 -9.86 9.78 14.20
N ILE A 597 -10.83 8.88 14.07
CA ILE A 597 -12.14 8.96 14.70
C ILE A 597 -12.16 7.94 15.83
N SER A 598 -12.29 8.38 17.06
CA SER A 598 -12.18 7.54 18.26
C SER A 598 -13.45 7.59 19.11
N GLU A 599 -13.73 6.51 19.81
CA GLU A 599 -14.68 6.51 20.91
C GLU A 599 -14.11 7.26 22.11
N ASP A 600 -14.82 8.29 22.55
CA ASP A 600 -14.50 8.98 23.79
C ASP A 600 -14.85 8.15 25.03
N VAL A 601 -14.61 8.72 26.21
CA VAL A 601 -14.94 8.07 27.49
C VAL A 601 -16.43 7.77 27.65
N ASN A 602 -17.30 8.53 26.98
CA ASN A 602 -18.76 8.38 26.98
C ASN A 602 -19.27 7.42 25.89
N GLY A 603 -18.38 6.90 25.05
CA GLY A 603 -18.71 6.00 23.93
C GLY A 603 -19.25 6.71 22.69
N GLU A 604 -19.08 8.02 22.58
CA GLU A 604 -19.40 8.82 21.39
C GLU A 604 -18.20 8.88 20.42
N MET A 605 -18.47 8.82 19.11
CA MET A 605 -17.41 8.95 18.10
C MET A 605 -17.06 10.43 17.89
N ILE A 606 -15.83 10.80 18.23
CA ILE A 606 -15.25 12.11 18.01
C ILE A 606 -14.07 12.00 17.04
N GLU A 607 -13.71 13.10 16.40
CA GLU A 607 -12.49 13.17 15.58
C GLU A 607 -11.44 13.83 16.44
N LEU A 608 -10.26 13.23 16.51
CA LEU A 608 -9.22 13.66 17.41
C LEU A 608 -8.42 14.83 16.84
N ASP A 609 -8.09 15.78 17.69
CA ASP A 609 -7.01 16.75 17.45
C ASP A 609 -5.68 16.25 18.04
N ALA A 610 -4.59 16.97 17.77
CA ALA A 610 -3.26 16.56 18.20
C ALA A 610 -3.10 16.45 19.72
N ASN A 611 -3.69 17.38 20.48
CA ASN A 611 -3.67 17.35 21.94
C ASN A 611 -4.42 16.12 22.48
N GLN A 612 -5.57 15.80 21.88
CA GLN A 612 -6.34 14.62 22.23
C GLN A 612 -5.58 13.32 21.91
N VAL A 613 -4.86 13.22 20.79
CA VAL A 613 -4.03 12.03 20.50
C VAL A 613 -2.99 11.77 21.60
N LEU A 614 -2.39 12.83 22.15
CA LEU A 614 -1.38 12.73 23.22
C LEU A 614 -1.98 12.37 24.59
N THR A 615 -3.20 12.83 24.88
CA THR A 615 -3.81 12.75 26.23
C THR A 615 -4.86 11.65 26.38
N PHE A 616 -5.59 11.33 25.31
CA PHE A 616 -6.65 10.30 25.30
C PHE A 616 -6.17 8.91 25.71
N PRO A 617 -4.97 8.42 25.34
CA PRO A 617 -4.54 7.08 25.74
C PRO A 617 -4.60 6.87 27.25
N ASN A 618 -4.09 7.86 28.00
CA ASN A 618 -4.11 7.84 29.46
C ASN A 618 -5.52 7.95 30.02
N ALA A 619 -6.37 8.83 29.47
CA ALA A 619 -7.75 9.00 29.91
C ALA A 619 -8.61 7.74 29.67
N LEU A 620 -8.44 7.10 28.50
CA LEU A 620 -9.11 5.85 28.15
C LEU A 620 -8.62 4.72 29.05
N ALA A 621 -7.30 4.56 29.20
CA ALA A 621 -6.76 3.52 30.06
C ALA A 621 -7.19 3.68 31.52
N ALA A 622 -7.18 4.90 32.07
CA ALA A 622 -7.66 5.18 33.42
C ALA A 622 -9.14 4.80 33.59
N THR A 623 -9.98 5.17 32.62
CA THR A 623 -11.41 4.81 32.62
C THR A 623 -11.60 3.29 32.56
N GLU A 624 -10.79 2.60 31.77
CA GLU A 624 -10.82 1.14 31.64
C GLU A 624 -10.35 0.42 32.90
N ILE A 625 -9.26 0.88 33.53
CA ILE A 625 -8.78 0.39 34.83
C ILE A 625 -9.87 0.54 35.90
N VAL A 626 -10.54 1.69 35.97
CA VAL A 626 -11.61 1.95 36.93
C VAL A 626 -12.80 1.03 36.68
N ASN A 627 -13.25 0.92 35.43
CA ASN A 627 -14.39 0.06 35.06
C ASN A 627 -14.12 -1.42 35.36
N ALA A 628 -12.87 -1.85 35.20
CA ALA A 628 -12.41 -3.19 35.54
C ALA A 628 -11.98 -3.35 37.00
N ARG A 629 -12.30 -2.37 37.88
CA ARG A 629 -12.02 -2.41 39.33
C ARG A 629 -10.56 -2.72 39.65
N PHE A 630 -9.62 -2.18 38.88
CA PHE A 630 -8.19 -2.36 39.08
C PHE A 630 -7.70 -3.81 38.95
N MET A 631 -8.38 -4.66 38.16
CA MET A 631 -7.95 -6.04 37.92
C MET A 631 -7.21 -6.24 36.59
N THR A 632 -6.97 -5.18 35.80
CA THR A 632 -6.42 -5.30 34.44
C THR A 632 -4.89 -5.25 34.37
N ASN A 633 -4.34 -5.79 33.28
CA ASN A 633 -2.92 -5.64 32.94
C ASN A 633 -2.52 -4.21 32.56
N LEU A 634 -3.47 -3.29 32.31
CA LEU A 634 -3.17 -1.88 32.02
C LEU A 634 -2.49 -1.18 33.20
N LEU A 635 -2.69 -1.69 34.43
CA LEU A 635 -2.00 -1.21 35.64
C LEU A 635 -0.48 -1.37 35.59
N PHE A 636 -0.01 -2.35 34.82
CA PHE A 636 1.41 -2.68 34.70
C PHE A 636 2.03 -2.15 33.41
N ASN A 637 1.28 -1.39 32.61
CA ASN A 637 1.83 -0.79 31.41
C ASN A 637 2.67 0.44 31.77
N ASP A 638 3.98 0.32 31.59
CA ASP A 638 4.92 1.38 31.95
C ASP A 638 4.81 2.61 31.02
N SER A 639 4.17 2.50 29.84
CA SER A 639 3.87 3.67 28.98
C SER A 639 2.76 4.57 29.54
N LEU A 640 1.95 4.07 30.48
CA LEU A 640 0.83 4.79 31.09
C LEU A 640 1.18 5.41 32.45
N LYS A 641 2.37 5.09 32.99
CA LYS A 641 2.90 5.73 34.20
C LYS A 641 3.68 6.97 33.75
N GLY A 642 2.99 8.11 33.77
CA GLY A 642 3.59 9.42 33.51
C GLY A 642 4.74 9.73 34.47
#